data_AF-A0A1C4IUK3-F1
#
_entry.id   AF-A0A1C4IUK3-F1
#
_cell.length_a   1.000
_cell.length_b   1.000
_cell.length_c   1.000
_cell.angle_alpha   90.00
_cell.angle_beta   90.00
_cell.angle_gamma   90.00
#
_symmetry.space_group_name_H-M   'P 1'
#
loop_
_entity.id
_entity.type
_entity.pdbx_description
1 polymer ?
#
loop_
_entity_poly.entity_id
_entity_poly.type
_entity_poly.pdbx_seq_one_letter_code
_entity_poly.pdbx_strand_id
1 'polypeptide(L)'
;MLGAWATSTARFREDANAEEDLALGGYRDRLAIELAQNAADAATRAAVPGRLRLTLHPAEEGADGADAAPAILTAANTGAPLDAAAVESLSTLRASAKRDDGPAAVGRFGVGFAAVLAVSDEPAVLSRTGGVRWSLAEARELSAEVPGLEDELRRRDGHVPLLRLPFAAEGAAPETYDTVVVLPLRDASAVDLTARLLASIDDALLLALPGLTEVVIELPDSTRTLTRRQLDATDVLVEDSARTTPTRWRVDAAGGALKPELLVDRPVEERLRPAWSVTWAVPVDDEGAPQAPRTAAVVHAPTPTDEPLGLPALLLASFPLDPTRRHAALGPLTDFLLDRAAEAYVRLMADWRPVGTGVVDLVPGPLGTGELDAELRRRILAALPRTAFLPRATETPAEAAPVPAADPDAWDDGGPLTGDGQALRPVEAEVVEGATAEAVRVLAEVLPTLVPSSLERRPALRQLGVARLSLADAVDRLAGAERPAEWWYRLYDALAGTDSDILSGLPVPLADGRTVVGPRQVLLPVRGENETPAADPLLLTRLGLRVAHADAAHPLLEKLGAQPATPRAVLTTPQVRAAVAASLDDDRAAWDDDSGLDAEELADTVLGLAKAAGLAPGDEPWLAGLALPDEDGELAPAGELILPGSVLEQVLREGELAAVDAELAARWGEQPLTAVGVLATFALVRAEDVVLDPDDLEPRDSDFAEPDDVGLLDAIDVWCEDVLDQLPETDVPPVATEIIGVRDLDLVDDDAWPQALALLSRPPLRDAVTAPIRVLLPDGTTESVRAYAAWWLRDHPVLGGRRPVGLRAAGGDRLLSGLYDEAETDEGVDEQVLRALGVRTTVAALLAEPGGAAELLGRLAEPEREVGSAQLHGLYAALAELDPEQVTLPDELRAIVNGEAVVVDAGEALVADAPDLLPLAGSHPLLPVPPRLAADLAELFQVRRLSDAVDAAVISEGERHEVLPAVHDLLPGAPSSYVEHEELLLTGEVEVDWRWVDGVLHASTVEGVAAGLAWAAGRWERRFELAALLEDPTRTEELAEARWFD
;
A
#
# COMPACT_ATOMS: atom_id res chain seq x y z
N MET A 1 6.02 39.81 -79.28
CA MET A 1 6.63 40.54 -78.15
C MET A 1 7.60 41.64 -78.60
N LEU A 2 8.60 41.36 -79.45
CA LEU A 2 9.59 42.38 -79.88
C LEU A 2 8.97 43.70 -80.41
N GLY A 3 7.93 43.61 -81.24
CA GLY A 3 7.21 44.81 -81.70
C GLY A 3 6.55 45.63 -80.57
N ALA A 4 6.08 44.98 -79.51
CA ALA A 4 5.50 45.67 -78.35
C ALA A 4 6.56 46.39 -77.51
N TRP A 5 7.74 45.77 -77.33
CA TRP A 5 8.86 46.40 -76.63
C TRP A 5 9.47 47.55 -77.43
N ALA A 6 9.53 47.44 -78.76
CA ALA A 6 9.95 48.52 -79.65
C ALA A 6 9.03 49.76 -79.51
N THR A 7 7.73 49.56 -79.30
CA THR A 7 6.78 50.65 -79.07
C THR A 7 6.75 51.20 -77.65
N SER A 8 7.21 50.46 -76.64
CA SER A 8 7.18 50.88 -75.23
C SER A 8 8.27 50.20 -74.41
N THR A 9 9.29 50.97 -74.01
CA THR A 9 10.33 50.52 -73.09
C THR A 9 9.78 50.21 -71.70
N ALA A 10 8.70 50.88 -71.27
CA ALA A 10 8.02 50.58 -70.01
C ALA A 10 7.44 49.15 -70.00
N ARG A 11 6.91 48.68 -71.14
CA ARG A 11 6.39 47.31 -71.27
C ARG A 11 7.49 46.26 -71.10
N PHE A 12 8.66 46.51 -71.68
CA PHE A 12 9.84 45.66 -71.46
C PHE A 12 10.24 45.60 -69.98
N ARG A 13 10.23 46.76 -69.28
CA ARG A 13 10.53 46.81 -67.83
C ARG A 13 9.51 46.07 -66.99
N GLU A 14 8.22 46.20 -67.32
CA GLU A 14 7.14 45.47 -66.64
C GLU A 14 7.29 43.96 -66.81
N ASP A 15 7.53 43.49 -68.04
CA ASP A 15 7.74 42.06 -68.32
C ASP A 15 9.00 41.53 -67.61
N ALA A 16 10.11 42.28 -67.65
CA ALA A 16 11.36 41.92 -66.98
C ALA A 16 11.23 41.89 -65.45
N ASN A 17 10.63 42.90 -64.83
CA ASN A 17 10.40 42.93 -63.39
C ASN A 17 9.46 41.80 -62.95
N ALA A 18 8.38 41.55 -63.70
CA ALA A 18 7.43 40.51 -63.33
C ALA A 18 8.04 39.10 -63.40
N GLU A 19 8.95 38.85 -64.34
CA GLU A 19 9.66 37.59 -64.47
C GLU A 19 10.79 37.45 -63.42
N GLU A 20 11.53 38.53 -63.17
CA GLU A 20 12.55 38.61 -62.12
C GLU A 20 11.95 38.43 -60.71
N ASP A 21 10.80 39.04 -60.42
CA ASP A 21 10.06 38.86 -59.16
C ASP A 21 9.59 37.41 -58.97
N LEU A 22 9.27 36.69 -60.05
CA LEU A 22 8.91 35.27 -60.00
C LEU A 22 10.16 34.38 -59.80
N ALA A 23 11.27 34.70 -60.45
CA ALA A 23 12.53 33.95 -60.35
C ALA A 23 13.24 34.16 -59.00
N LEU A 24 13.24 35.40 -58.46
CA LEU A 24 13.85 35.76 -57.17
C LEU A 24 12.90 35.61 -55.98
N GLY A 25 11.58 35.58 -56.21
CA GLY A 25 10.55 35.50 -55.18
C GLY A 25 10.15 34.07 -54.79
N GLY A 26 8.92 33.93 -54.27
CA GLY A 26 8.41 32.72 -53.60
C GLY A 26 8.31 31.43 -54.43
N TYR A 27 8.70 31.44 -55.71
CA TYR A 27 8.66 30.27 -56.60
C TYR A 27 9.98 29.48 -56.68
N ARG A 28 11.08 30.01 -56.12
CA ARG A 28 12.39 29.35 -56.13
C ARG A 28 12.39 27.93 -55.56
N ASP A 29 11.55 27.69 -54.55
CA ASP A 29 11.47 26.39 -53.86
C ASP A 29 10.32 25.49 -54.36
N ARG A 30 9.69 25.81 -55.51
CA ARG A 30 8.45 25.14 -55.96
C ARG A 30 8.56 24.37 -57.27
N LEU A 31 9.74 24.32 -57.88
CA LEU A 31 9.99 23.68 -59.18
C LEU A 31 9.36 22.29 -59.32
N ALA A 32 9.70 21.36 -58.41
CA ALA A 32 9.23 19.98 -58.49
C ALA A 32 7.70 19.85 -58.37
N ILE A 33 7.10 20.68 -57.52
CA ILE A 33 5.67 20.66 -57.25
C ILE A 33 4.88 21.26 -58.42
N GLU A 34 5.34 22.37 -59.01
CA GLU A 34 4.70 22.99 -60.16
C GLU A 34 4.79 22.08 -61.41
N LEU A 35 5.90 21.37 -61.60
CA LEU A 35 6.03 20.35 -62.64
C LEU A 35 5.06 19.19 -62.40
N ALA A 36 4.90 18.74 -61.16
CA ALA A 36 3.93 17.70 -60.80
C ALA A 36 2.48 18.15 -60.96
N GLN A 37 2.14 19.38 -60.60
CA GLN A 37 0.81 19.93 -60.81
C GLN A 37 0.47 20.02 -62.30
N ASN A 38 1.40 20.49 -63.13
CA ASN A 38 1.22 20.51 -64.59
C ASN A 38 0.99 19.11 -65.16
N ALA A 39 1.72 18.10 -64.65
CA ALA A 39 1.55 16.70 -65.02
C ALA A 39 0.17 16.15 -64.59
N ALA A 40 -0.25 16.43 -63.35
CA ALA A 40 -1.55 16.03 -62.82
C ALA A 40 -2.72 16.65 -63.61
N ASP A 41 -2.60 17.94 -63.94
CA ASP A 41 -3.57 18.67 -64.75
C ASP A 41 -3.65 18.12 -66.18
N ALA A 42 -2.51 17.78 -66.79
CA ALA A 42 -2.47 17.17 -68.11
C ALA A 42 -3.13 15.80 -68.12
N ALA A 43 -2.87 14.97 -67.11
CA ALA A 43 -3.49 13.66 -66.93
C ALA A 43 -5.01 13.77 -66.71
N THR A 44 -5.44 14.69 -65.85
CA THR A 44 -6.86 14.97 -65.58
C THR A 44 -7.60 15.43 -66.83
N ARG A 45 -7.02 16.35 -67.61
CA ARG A 45 -7.60 16.81 -68.89
C ARG A 45 -7.74 15.68 -69.92
N ALA A 46 -6.79 14.74 -69.93
CA ALA A 46 -6.83 13.58 -70.82
C ALA A 46 -7.64 12.41 -70.26
N ALA A 47 -8.12 12.50 -69.01
CA ALA A 47 -8.79 11.42 -68.28
C ALA A 47 -7.98 10.10 -68.26
N VAL A 48 -6.66 10.18 -68.08
CA VAL A 48 -5.74 9.03 -67.98
C VAL A 48 -5.01 9.03 -66.64
N PRO A 49 -4.50 7.87 -66.17
CA PRO A 49 -3.60 7.83 -65.02
C PRO A 49 -2.33 8.66 -65.29
N GLY A 50 -2.08 9.66 -64.46
CA GLY A 50 -0.90 10.51 -64.56
C GLY A 50 0.35 9.78 -64.08
N ARG A 51 1.40 9.82 -64.88
CA ARG A 51 2.75 9.38 -64.54
C ARG A 51 3.69 10.55 -64.75
N LEU A 52 4.60 10.78 -63.81
CA LEU A 52 5.64 11.81 -63.88
C LEU A 52 7.00 11.16 -63.63
N ARG A 53 7.98 11.43 -64.50
CA ARG A 53 9.38 11.04 -64.28
C ARG A 53 10.26 12.28 -64.24
N LEU A 54 10.98 12.44 -63.14
CA LEU A 54 11.93 13.50 -62.87
C LEU A 54 13.34 12.89 -62.90
N THR A 55 14.13 13.15 -63.94
CA THR A 55 15.49 12.61 -64.07
C THR A 55 16.52 13.74 -64.03
N LEU A 56 17.46 13.67 -63.08
CA LEU A 56 18.61 14.57 -62.99
C LEU A 56 19.84 13.90 -63.62
N HIS A 57 20.19 14.32 -64.83
CA HIS A 57 21.41 13.89 -65.52
C HIS A 57 22.60 14.72 -65.04
N PRO A 58 23.74 14.10 -64.68
CA PRO A 58 24.93 14.83 -64.25
C PRO A 58 25.54 15.62 -65.41
N ALA A 59 26.34 16.64 -65.08
CA ALA A 59 27.14 17.33 -66.09
C ALA A 59 28.18 16.38 -66.70
N GLU A 60 28.36 16.42 -68.02
CA GLU A 60 29.37 15.60 -68.70
C GLU A 60 30.65 16.42 -68.89
N GLU A 61 31.79 15.88 -68.44
CA GLU A 61 33.10 16.47 -68.74
C GLU A 61 33.36 16.38 -70.25
N GLY A 62 33.61 17.53 -70.89
CA GLY A 62 33.90 17.57 -72.32
C GLY A 62 35.18 16.81 -72.65
N ALA A 63 35.09 15.86 -73.59
CA ALA A 63 36.29 15.23 -74.14
C ALA A 63 37.09 16.24 -74.98
N ASP A 64 38.42 16.24 -74.83
CA ASP A 64 39.37 16.97 -75.68
C ASP A 64 39.11 18.49 -75.83
N GLY A 65 38.82 19.18 -74.73
CA GLY A 65 38.74 20.66 -74.70
C GLY A 65 37.46 21.24 -75.30
N ALA A 66 36.43 20.42 -75.52
CA ALA A 66 35.06 20.89 -75.72
C ALA A 66 34.45 21.40 -74.40
N ASP A 67 33.52 22.36 -74.49
CA ASP A 67 32.77 22.83 -73.31
C ASP A 67 32.01 21.67 -72.67
N ALA A 68 32.09 21.56 -71.34
CA ALA A 68 31.36 20.55 -70.58
C ALA A 68 29.84 20.72 -70.77
N ALA A 69 29.11 19.62 -70.99
CA ALA A 69 27.66 19.68 -71.07
C ALA A 69 27.09 19.92 -69.65
N PRO A 70 26.16 20.87 -69.45
CA PRO A 70 25.60 21.14 -68.14
C PRO A 70 24.78 19.95 -67.64
N ALA A 71 24.58 19.86 -66.32
CA ALA A 71 23.61 18.92 -65.75
C ALA A 71 22.20 19.26 -66.27
N ILE A 72 21.35 18.26 -66.50
CA ILE A 72 20.02 18.44 -67.09
C ILE A 72 18.97 17.81 -66.19
N LEU A 73 17.96 18.58 -65.78
CA LEU A 73 16.73 18.03 -65.22
C LEU A 73 15.71 17.80 -66.35
N THR A 74 15.18 16.59 -66.46
CA THR A 74 14.05 16.28 -67.34
C THR A 74 12.82 15.91 -66.51
N ALA A 75 11.65 16.43 -66.91
CA ALA A 75 10.36 16.13 -66.30
C ALA A 75 9.38 15.65 -67.36
N ALA A 76 9.24 14.32 -67.48
CA ALA A 76 8.38 13.68 -68.48
C ALA A 76 7.05 13.26 -67.87
N ASN A 77 5.92 13.59 -68.50
CA ASN A 77 4.60 13.24 -68.00
C ASN A 77 3.65 12.66 -69.06
N THR A 78 2.70 11.84 -68.61
CA THR A 78 1.56 11.39 -69.41
C THR A 78 0.41 12.40 -69.33
N GLY A 79 -0.47 12.42 -70.34
CA GLY A 79 -1.66 13.25 -70.37
C GLY A 79 -1.83 14.04 -71.66
N ALA A 80 -2.63 15.11 -71.61
CA ALA A 80 -2.91 15.94 -72.78
C ALA A 80 -1.61 16.57 -73.33
N PRO A 81 -1.30 16.43 -74.65
CA PRO A 81 -0.10 16.98 -75.26
C PRO A 81 -0.15 18.52 -75.31
N LEU A 82 1.00 19.15 -75.55
CA LEU A 82 1.14 20.60 -75.62
C LEU A 82 0.44 21.16 -76.88
N ASP A 83 -0.47 22.13 -76.70
CA ASP A 83 -1.16 22.81 -77.79
C ASP A 83 -0.73 24.29 -77.92
N ALA A 84 -1.19 24.96 -78.98
CA ALA A 84 -0.83 26.35 -79.24
C ALA A 84 -1.30 27.31 -78.13
N ALA A 85 -2.46 27.04 -77.52
CA ALA A 85 -2.99 27.85 -76.42
C ALA A 85 -2.15 27.69 -75.14
N ALA A 86 -1.63 26.48 -74.90
CA ALA A 86 -0.69 26.21 -73.83
C ALA A 86 0.64 26.95 -74.05
N VAL A 87 1.21 26.92 -75.28
CA VAL A 87 2.43 27.69 -75.60
C VAL A 87 2.20 29.19 -75.38
N GLU A 88 1.09 29.75 -75.86
CA GLU A 88 0.73 31.14 -75.61
C GLU A 88 0.64 31.45 -74.12
N SER A 89 0.04 30.54 -73.34
CA SER A 89 -0.07 30.70 -71.89
C SER A 89 1.27 30.60 -71.16
N LEU A 90 2.20 29.75 -71.63
CA LEU A 90 3.56 29.66 -71.08
C LEU A 90 4.38 30.93 -71.38
N SER A 91 4.10 31.59 -72.51
CA SER A 91 4.82 32.79 -72.96
C SER A 91 4.20 34.13 -72.54
N THR A 92 3.06 34.12 -71.86
CA THR A 92 2.36 35.32 -71.37
C THR A 92 2.35 35.36 -69.83
N LEU A 93 2.33 36.56 -69.23
CA LEU A 93 2.46 36.78 -67.78
C LEU A 93 1.08 37.27 -67.40
N ARG A 94 0.37 36.50 -66.56
CA ARG A 94 -0.94 36.86 -66.02
C ARG A 94 -2.06 37.06 -67.08
N ALA A 95 -1.89 36.56 -68.31
CA ALA A 95 -2.98 36.50 -69.30
C ALA A 95 -3.38 35.03 -69.52
N SER A 96 -4.47 34.60 -68.88
CA SER A 96 -5.01 33.26 -69.10
C SER A 96 -5.74 33.20 -70.44
N ALA A 97 -5.17 32.51 -71.43
CA ALA A 97 -5.85 32.15 -72.67
C ALA A 97 -6.80 30.96 -72.43
N LYS A 98 -7.93 31.20 -71.75
CA LYS A 98 -9.10 30.29 -71.76
C LYS A 98 -10.33 31.03 -71.22
N ARG A 99 -11.18 31.46 -72.15
CA ARG A 99 -12.58 31.75 -71.92
C ARG A 99 -13.30 30.51 -72.44
N ASP A 100 -14.08 29.85 -71.58
CA ASP A 100 -14.92 28.68 -71.85
C ASP A 100 -14.18 27.34 -72.08
N ASP A 101 -14.06 26.51 -71.03
CA ASP A 101 -14.20 25.03 -71.10
C ASP A 101 -14.02 24.36 -69.71
N GLY A 102 -15.13 23.82 -69.16
CA GLY A 102 -15.18 22.72 -68.18
C GLY A 102 -14.83 22.98 -66.69
N PRO A 103 -15.47 22.29 -65.70
CA PRO A 103 -15.30 22.57 -64.27
C PRO A 103 -14.05 21.96 -63.58
N ALA A 104 -13.05 21.43 -64.30
CA ALA A 104 -12.08 20.50 -63.70
C ALA A 104 -10.60 20.68 -64.10
N ALA A 105 -10.11 21.92 -64.32
CA ALA A 105 -8.68 22.17 -64.54
C ALA A 105 -8.11 23.11 -63.44
N VAL A 106 -7.30 22.55 -62.54
CA VAL A 106 -6.75 23.24 -61.35
C VAL A 106 -5.35 23.79 -61.66
N GLY A 107 -5.28 24.83 -62.48
CA GLY A 107 -4.01 25.52 -62.73
C GLY A 107 -4.17 26.97 -63.18
N ARG A 108 -3.33 27.88 -62.64
CA ARG A 108 -3.03 29.16 -63.29
C ARG A 108 -2.03 28.83 -64.41
N PHE A 109 -2.52 28.61 -65.63
CA PHE A 109 -1.61 28.39 -66.76
C PHE A 109 -0.71 29.62 -66.94
N GLY A 110 0.60 29.38 -67.00
CA GLY A 110 1.63 30.40 -67.26
C GLY A 110 2.43 30.91 -66.05
N VAL A 111 1.87 30.91 -64.83
CA VAL A 111 2.62 31.43 -63.64
C VAL A 111 3.43 30.34 -62.96
N GLY A 112 2.92 29.10 -62.91
CA GLY A 112 3.62 27.96 -62.31
C GLY A 112 4.86 27.51 -63.08
N PHE A 113 4.81 27.59 -64.42
CA PHE A 113 5.96 27.25 -65.28
C PHE A 113 7.14 28.21 -65.08
N ALA A 114 6.91 29.45 -64.63
CA ALA A 114 8.01 30.38 -64.34
C ALA A 114 8.96 29.87 -63.23
N ALA A 115 8.56 28.87 -62.43
CA ALA A 115 9.44 28.22 -61.46
C ALA A 115 10.69 27.58 -62.11
N VAL A 116 10.64 27.24 -63.41
CA VAL A 116 11.82 26.69 -64.12
C VAL A 116 12.98 27.68 -64.23
N LEU A 117 12.67 28.98 -64.18
CA LEU A 117 13.66 30.06 -64.25
C LEU A 117 14.57 30.13 -63.01
N ALA A 118 14.13 29.52 -61.90
CA ALA A 118 14.97 29.38 -60.71
C ALA A 118 16.25 28.58 -60.99
N VAL A 119 16.20 27.65 -61.95
CA VAL A 119 17.27 26.67 -62.19
C VAL A 119 17.81 26.65 -63.62
N SER A 120 17.08 27.16 -64.61
CA SER A 120 17.44 27.05 -66.03
C SER A 120 17.27 28.37 -66.78
N ASP A 121 18.29 28.72 -67.57
CA ASP A 121 18.27 29.87 -68.50
C ASP A 121 17.84 29.46 -69.92
N GLU A 122 17.71 28.15 -70.19
CA GLU A 122 17.35 27.61 -71.50
C GLU A 122 16.28 26.50 -71.43
N PRO A 123 15.11 26.75 -70.80
CA PRO A 123 14.09 25.73 -70.65
C PRO A 123 13.50 25.31 -72.01
N ALA A 124 13.18 24.04 -72.17
CA ALA A 124 12.47 23.50 -73.33
C ALA A 124 11.32 22.58 -72.92
N VAL A 125 10.28 22.51 -73.75
CA VAL A 125 9.17 21.58 -73.63
C VAL A 125 8.99 20.87 -74.96
N LEU A 126 9.15 19.56 -74.96
CA LEU A 126 8.94 18.69 -76.13
C LEU A 126 7.68 17.87 -75.90
N SER A 127 6.76 17.85 -76.87
CA SER A 127 5.52 17.09 -76.81
C SER A 127 5.26 16.36 -78.12
N ARG A 128 4.30 15.44 -78.13
CA ARG A 128 3.92 14.64 -79.32
C ARG A 128 3.46 15.50 -80.51
N THR A 129 2.98 16.70 -80.23
CA THR A 129 2.41 17.66 -81.19
C THR A 129 3.41 18.76 -81.62
N GLY A 130 4.62 18.77 -81.08
CA GLY A 130 5.66 19.77 -81.35
C GLY A 130 6.43 20.18 -80.09
N GLY A 131 7.45 21.03 -80.24
CA GLY A 131 8.29 21.50 -79.14
C GLY A 131 8.50 23.01 -79.14
N VAL A 132 8.66 23.59 -77.95
CA VAL A 132 8.98 25.01 -77.72
C VAL A 132 10.17 25.12 -76.78
N ARG A 133 11.09 26.04 -77.03
CA ARG A 133 12.23 26.35 -76.16
C ARG A 133 12.37 27.85 -75.95
N TRP A 134 13.10 28.21 -74.91
CA TRP A 134 13.54 29.57 -74.64
C TRP A 134 15.06 29.55 -74.45
N SER A 135 15.76 30.63 -74.84
CA SER A 135 17.19 30.79 -74.58
C SER A 135 17.46 32.22 -74.14
N LEU A 136 18.13 32.37 -72.99
CA LEU A 136 18.51 33.69 -72.47
C LEU A 136 19.51 34.39 -73.38
N ALA A 137 20.41 33.64 -74.04
CA ALA A 137 21.35 34.19 -75.00
C ALA A 137 20.62 34.77 -76.22
N GLU A 138 19.76 33.98 -76.88
CA GLU A 138 18.97 34.45 -78.03
C GLU A 138 18.02 35.59 -77.65
N ALA A 139 17.41 35.54 -76.46
CA ALA A 139 16.54 36.61 -75.98
C ALA A 139 17.31 37.93 -75.77
N ARG A 140 18.55 37.88 -75.28
CA ARG A 140 19.45 39.05 -75.14
C ARG A 140 19.84 39.61 -76.49
N GLU A 141 20.24 38.76 -77.44
CA GLU A 141 20.60 39.16 -78.80
C GLU A 141 19.43 39.87 -79.49
N LEU A 142 18.25 39.24 -79.52
CA LEU A 142 17.06 39.82 -80.15
C LEU A 142 16.60 41.11 -79.46
N SER A 143 16.77 41.21 -78.14
CA SER A 143 16.41 42.42 -77.39
C SER A 143 17.41 43.56 -77.63
N ALA A 144 18.69 43.26 -77.87
CA ALA A 144 19.71 44.25 -78.25
C ALA A 144 19.47 44.82 -79.66
N GLU A 145 18.83 44.05 -80.55
CA GLU A 145 18.42 44.50 -81.88
C GLU A 145 17.17 45.41 -81.88
N VAL A 146 16.45 45.52 -80.74
CA VAL A 146 15.27 46.38 -80.63
C VAL A 146 15.68 47.84 -80.37
N PRO A 147 15.36 48.78 -81.28
CA PRO A 147 15.72 50.19 -81.10
C PRO A 147 15.14 50.76 -79.80
N GLY A 148 16.00 51.40 -78.99
CA GLY A 148 15.59 52.10 -77.77
C GLY A 148 15.65 51.28 -76.47
N LEU A 149 16.04 50.00 -76.51
CA LEU A 149 16.23 49.18 -75.29
C LEU A 149 17.67 49.18 -74.73
N GLU A 150 18.65 49.68 -75.48
CA GLU A 150 20.08 49.63 -75.14
C GLU A 150 20.41 50.17 -73.73
N ASP A 151 19.85 51.32 -73.36
CA ASP A 151 20.08 51.93 -72.05
C ASP A 151 19.40 51.15 -70.91
N GLU A 152 18.28 50.49 -71.19
CA GLU A 152 17.59 49.68 -70.20
C GLU A 152 18.28 48.33 -70.00
N LEU A 153 18.74 47.69 -71.07
CA LEU A 153 19.57 46.48 -70.99
C LEU A 153 20.83 46.73 -70.16
N ARG A 154 21.50 47.88 -70.35
CA ARG A 154 22.67 48.25 -69.54
C ARG A 154 22.32 48.48 -68.07
N ARG A 155 21.18 49.09 -67.77
CA ARG A 155 20.71 49.32 -66.39
C ARG A 155 20.36 48.03 -65.65
N ARG A 156 19.98 46.98 -66.38
CA ARG A 156 19.58 45.68 -65.82
C ARG A 156 20.66 44.62 -65.94
N ASP A 157 21.92 45.02 -66.18
CA ASP A 157 23.06 44.11 -66.37
C ASP A 157 22.77 42.98 -67.39
N GLY A 158 22.03 43.31 -68.45
CA GLY A 158 21.65 42.37 -69.51
C GLY A 158 20.51 41.41 -69.16
N HIS A 159 19.77 41.62 -68.06
CA HIS A 159 18.58 40.83 -67.74
C HIS A 159 17.42 41.14 -68.70
N VAL A 160 16.83 40.09 -69.29
CA VAL A 160 15.71 40.17 -70.26
C VAL A 160 14.63 39.16 -69.86
N PRO A 161 13.35 39.42 -70.18
CA PRO A 161 12.27 38.50 -69.83
C PRO A 161 12.28 37.30 -70.80
N LEU A 162 12.80 36.17 -70.32
CA LEU A 162 13.11 34.95 -71.08
C LEU A 162 11.85 34.29 -71.63
N LEU A 163 10.83 34.04 -70.80
CA LEU A 163 9.65 33.26 -71.20
C LEU A 163 8.79 33.95 -72.27
N ARG A 164 9.02 35.23 -72.55
CA ARG A 164 8.25 36.04 -73.51
C ARG A 164 8.56 35.73 -74.97
N LEU A 165 9.70 35.09 -75.24
CA LEU A 165 10.21 34.81 -76.59
C LEU A 165 10.32 33.29 -76.81
N PRO A 166 9.22 32.60 -77.17
CA PRO A 166 9.26 31.19 -77.50
C PRO A 166 9.88 30.95 -78.89
N PHE A 167 10.75 29.95 -78.98
CA PHE A 167 11.34 29.44 -80.22
C PHE A 167 10.90 28.01 -80.48
N ALA A 168 10.94 27.57 -81.73
CA ALA A 168 10.71 26.16 -82.05
C ALA A 168 11.84 25.30 -81.45
N ALA A 169 11.48 24.20 -80.79
CA ALA A 169 12.42 23.22 -80.29
C ALA A 169 12.40 21.96 -81.18
N GLU A 170 13.58 21.40 -81.44
CA GLU A 170 13.73 20.11 -82.11
C GLU A 170 13.72 18.97 -81.08
N GLY A 171 13.04 17.87 -81.42
CA GLY A 171 12.93 16.69 -80.55
C GLY A 171 11.48 16.27 -80.31
N ALA A 172 11.30 15.15 -79.59
CA ALA A 172 10.00 14.62 -79.20
C ALA A 172 10.08 14.06 -77.77
N ALA A 173 8.93 13.95 -77.10
CA ALA A 173 8.85 13.25 -75.81
C ALA A 173 9.18 11.76 -75.97
N PRO A 174 9.77 11.10 -74.95
CA PRO A 174 10.01 9.64 -74.97
C PRO A 174 8.72 8.86 -75.24
N GLU A 175 8.78 7.70 -75.91
CA GLU A 175 7.59 6.95 -76.37
C GLU A 175 6.54 6.69 -75.25
N THR A 176 6.99 6.47 -74.02
CA THR A 176 6.14 6.19 -72.85
C THR A 176 5.49 7.43 -72.22
N TYR A 177 5.84 8.65 -72.67
CA TYR A 177 5.35 9.93 -72.15
C TYR A 177 4.76 10.80 -73.28
N ASP A 178 3.93 11.78 -72.91
CA ASP A 178 3.27 12.68 -73.87
C ASP A 178 3.98 14.04 -73.97
N THR A 179 4.57 14.50 -72.87
CA THR A 179 5.30 15.78 -72.78
C THR A 179 6.54 15.60 -71.91
N VAL A 180 7.65 16.26 -72.26
CA VAL A 180 8.86 16.36 -71.42
C VAL A 180 9.33 17.80 -71.34
N VAL A 181 9.55 18.29 -70.13
CA VAL A 181 10.24 19.56 -69.86
C VAL A 181 11.72 19.24 -69.68
N VAL A 182 12.59 19.92 -70.42
CA VAL A 182 14.05 19.75 -70.38
C VAL A 182 14.67 21.05 -69.87
N LEU A 183 15.44 20.95 -68.79
CA LEU A 183 15.99 22.08 -68.05
C LEU A 183 17.51 21.91 -67.87
N PRO A 184 18.33 22.47 -68.78
CA PRO A 184 19.76 22.62 -68.55
C PRO A 184 19.99 23.50 -67.32
N LEU A 185 20.68 22.97 -66.32
CA LEU A 185 20.88 23.64 -65.04
C LEU A 185 22.00 24.67 -65.15
N ARG A 186 21.69 25.93 -64.82
CA ARG A 186 22.56 27.09 -65.05
C ARG A 186 23.91 27.00 -64.34
N ASP A 187 23.91 26.51 -63.10
CA ASP A 187 25.08 26.53 -62.22
C ASP A 187 24.98 25.47 -61.10
N ALA A 188 26.06 25.29 -60.33
CA ALA A 188 26.09 24.33 -59.22
C ALA A 188 25.00 24.59 -58.15
N SER A 189 24.60 25.86 -57.94
CA SER A 189 23.54 26.18 -56.98
C SER A 189 22.15 25.73 -57.46
N ALA A 190 21.92 25.76 -58.77
CA ALA A 190 20.72 25.22 -59.40
C ALA A 190 20.68 23.69 -59.33
N VAL A 191 21.84 23.02 -59.45
CA VAL A 191 21.97 21.57 -59.23
C VAL A 191 21.63 21.22 -57.78
N ASP A 192 22.24 21.90 -56.82
CA ASP A 192 22.00 21.66 -55.39
C ASP A 192 20.54 21.94 -54.99
N LEU A 193 19.94 23.00 -55.53
CA LEU A 193 18.52 23.32 -55.31
C LEU A 193 17.62 22.23 -55.89
N THR A 194 17.87 21.81 -57.13
CA THR A 194 17.09 20.75 -57.79
C THR A 194 17.17 19.44 -57.00
N ALA A 195 18.37 19.02 -56.61
CA ALA A 195 18.56 17.80 -55.83
C ALA A 195 17.79 17.85 -54.50
N ARG A 196 17.82 18.99 -53.78
CA ARG A 196 17.03 19.18 -52.55
C ARG A 196 15.52 19.10 -52.79
N LEU A 197 15.02 19.74 -53.85
CA LEU A 197 13.57 19.75 -54.17
C LEU A 197 13.05 18.37 -54.61
N LEU A 198 13.88 17.59 -55.32
CA LEU A 198 13.55 16.21 -55.64
C LEU A 198 13.56 15.32 -54.39
N ALA A 199 14.54 15.52 -53.50
CA ALA A 199 14.62 14.78 -52.24
C ALA A 199 13.45 15.08 -51.29
N SER A 200 12.86 16.28 -51.34
CA SER A 200 11.72 16.67 -50.50
C SER A 200 10.37 16.12 -50.94
N ILE A 201 10.29 15.38 -52.06
CA ILE A 201 9.04 14.76 -52.51
C ILE A 201 8.64 13.63 -51.55
N ASP A 202 7.42 13.68 -51.03
CA ASP A 202 6.83 12.74 -50.10
C ASP A 202 5.41 12.31 -50.51
N ASP A 203 4.75 11.54 -49.64
CA ASP A 203 3.40 11.00 -49.86
C ASP A 203 2.36 12.11 -50.09
N ALA A 204 2.57 13.31 -49.51
CA ALA A 204 1.62 14.40 -49.63
C ALA A 204 1.44 14.85 -51.08
N LEU A 205 2.46 14.72 -51.93
CA LEU A 205 2.35 15.07 -53.35
C LEU A 205 1.28 14.24 -54.06
N LEU A 206 1.31 12.92 -53.86
CA LEU A 206 0.35 11.99 -54.47
C LEU A 206 -1.05 12.09 -53.83
N LEU A 207 -1.14 12.46 -52.55
CA LEU A 207 -2.41 12.72 -51.88
C LEU A 207 -3.03 14.06 -52.33
N ALA A 208 -2.21 15.09 -52.53
CA ALA A 208 -2.63 16.42 -53.00
C ALA A 208 -3.05 16.44 -54.48
N LEU A 209 -2.41 15.60 -55.31
CA LEU A 209 -2.62 15.53 -56.75
C LEU A 209 -3.17 14.16 -57.15
N PRO A 210 -4.46 13.87 -56.92
CA PRO A 210 -5.05 12.55 -57.17
C PRO A 210 -5.03 12.13 -58.65
N GLY A 211 -4.79 13.07 -59.57
CA GLY A 211 -4.56 12.79 -60.99
C GLY A 211 -3.22 12.10 -61.29
N LEU A 212 -2.27 12.12 -60.35
CA LEU A 212 -1.02 11.36 -60.44
C LEU A 212 -1.16 10.01 -59.72
N THR A 213 -0.72 8.96 -60.41
CA THR A 213 -0.68 7.58 -59.90
C THR A 213 0.75 7.08 -59.69
N GLU A 214 1.73 7.71 -60.34
CA GLU A 214 3.14 7.32 -60.30
C GLU A 214 4.04 8.56 -60.43
N VAL A 215 5.04 8.67 -59.56
CA VAL A 215 6.14 9.63 -59.64
C VAL A 215 7.46 8.88 -59.54
N VAL A 216 8.27 8.94 -60.60
CA VAL A 216 9.62 8.36 -60.65
C VAL A 216 10.64 9.48 -60.51
N ILE A 217 11.57 9.34 -59.58
CA ILE A 217 12.67 10.28 -59.34
C ILE A 217 13.97 9.53 -59.59
N GLU A 218 14.73 9.96 -60.57
CA GLU A 218 15.99 9.36 -60.97
C GLU A 218 17.11 10.37 -60.76
N LEU A 219 17.98 10.05 -59.81
CA LEU A 219 19.21 10.77 -59.51
C LEU A 219 20.40 9.96 -60.07
N PRO A 220 21.60 10.55 -60.21
CA PRO A 220 22.75 9.85 -60.80
C PRO A 220 23.05 8.49 -60.17
N ASP A 221 22.85 8.36 -58.86
CA ASP A 221 23.18 7.15 -58.09
C ASP A 221 21.96 6.34 -57.62
N SER A 222 20.73 6.76 -57.94
CA SER A 222 19.52 6.10 -57.41
C SER A 222 18.25 6.35 -58.21
N THR A 223 17.31 5.40 -58.14
CA THR A 223 15.95 5.57 -58.66
C THR A 223 14.96 5.30 -57.54
N ARG A 224 14.05 6.24 -57.31
CA ARG A 224 12.95 6.18 -56.34
C ARG A 224 11.62 6.29 -57.06
N THR A 225 10.68 5.40 -56.77
CA THR A 225 9.34 5.40 -57.36
C THR A 225 8.30 5.52 -56.26
N LEU A 226 7.37 6.47 -56.40
CA LEU A 226 6.20 6.60 -55.55
C LEU A 226 4.95 6.24 -56.36
N THR A 227 4.13 5.32 -55.86
CA THR A 227 2.84 4.93 -56.49
C THR A 227 1.68 5.13 -55.54
N ARG A 228 0.53 5.53 -56.10
CA ARG A 228 -0.74 5.73 -55.38
C ARG A 228 -1.77 4.72 -55.85
N ARG A 229 -2.45 4.05 -54.91
CA ARG A 229 -3.57 3.15 -55.17
C ARG A 229 -4.70 3.39 -54.18
N GLN A 230 -5.91 3.62 -54.68
CA GLN A 230 -7.11 3.63 -53.83
C GLN A 230 -7.44 2.18 -53.42
N LEU A 231 -7.64 1.92 -52.12
CA LEU A 231 -8.04 0.61 -51.62
C LEU A 231 -9.57 0.49 -51.54
N ASP A 232 -10.21 1.47 -50.90
CA ASP A 232 -11.66 1.60 -50.76
C ASP A 232 -12.06 3.08 -50.69
N ALA A 233 -13.24 3.42 -50.19
CA ALA A 233 -13.71 4.81 -50.11
C ALA A 233 -12.90 5.68 -49.11
N THR A 234 -12.29 5.06 -48.10
CA THR A 234 -11.62 5.71 -46.97
C THR A 234 -10.12 5.47 -46.95
N ASP A 235 -9.59 4.42 -47.57
CA ASP A 235 -8.17 4.09 -47.48
C ASP A 235 -7.44 4.23 -48.84
N VAL A 236 -6.28 4.89 -48.80
CA VAL A 236 -5.34 5.08 -49.93
C VAL A 236 -3.99 4.47 -49.55
N LEU A 237 -3.42 3.66 -50.44
CA LEU A 237 -2.08 3.13 -50.29
C LEU A 237 -1.08 3.97 -51.08
N VAL A 238 0.00 4.40 -50.43
CA VAL A 238 1.16 5.02 -51.07
C VAL A 238 2.37 4.10 -50.88
N GLU A 239 2.93 3.63 -51.98
CA GLU A 239 4.14 2.82 -52.02
C GLU A 239 5.32 3.71 -52.42
N ASP A 240 6.37 3.73 -51.61
CA ASP A 240 7.59 4.48 -51.87
C ASP A 240 8.74 3.49 -51.91
N SER A 241 9.40 3.32 -53.06
CA SER A 241 10.47 2.34 -53.23
C SER A 241 11.70 2.61 -52.38
N ALA A 242 11.82 3.81 -51.78
CA ALA A 242 12.84 4.09 -50.78
C ALA A 242 12.50 3.52 -49.39
N ARG A 243 11.32 2.90 -49.21
CA ARG A 243 10.83 2.33 -47.94
C ARG A 243 10.55 0.84 -48.06
N THR A 244 10.62 0.15 -46.93
CA THR A 244 10.36 -1.30 -46.82
C THR A 244 8.88 -1.66 -46.78
N THR A 245 8.02 -0.74 -46.32
CA THR A 245 6.59 -0.96 -46.17
C THR A 245 5.81 0.18 -46.82
N PRO A 246 4.67 -0.12 -47.47
CA PRO A 246 3.78 0.92 -47.99
C PRO A 246 3.11 1.67 -46.84
N THR A 247 2.75 2.93 -47.07
CA THR A 247 1.95 3.72 -46.13
C THR A 247 0.47 3.58 -46.49
N ARG A 248 -0.34 3.01 -45.60
CA ARG A 248 -1.80 3.07 -45.71
C ARG A 248 -2.29 4.37 -45.07
N TRP A 249 -3.02 5.18 -45.83
CA TRP A 249 -3.58 6.45 -45.41
C TRP A 249 -5.09 6.34 -45.33
N ARG A 250 -5.66 6.64 -44.17
CA ARG A 250 -7.09 6.87 -44.02
C ARG A 250 -7.43 8.31 -44.36
N VAL A 251 -8.41 8.50 -45.22
CA VAL A 251 -8.72 9.75 -45.88
C VAL A 251 -10.21 10.05 -45.72
N ASP A 252 -10.52 11.29 -45.35
CA ASP A 252 -11.87 11.86 -45.46
C ASP A 252 -11.80 13.11 -46.31
N ALA A 253 -12.65 13.19 -47.33
CA ALA A 253 -12.66 14.28 -48.29
C ALA A 253 -14.05 14.88 -48.43
N ALA A 254 -14.11 16.21 -48.50
CA ALA A 254 -15.32 16.97 -48.79
C ALA A 254 -15.02 18.06 -49.82
N GLY A 255 -16.00 18.37 -50.66
CA GLY A 255 -15.85 19.44 -51.64
C GLY A 255 -17.19 19.83 -52.25
N GLY A 256 -17.21 20.94 -52.97
CA GLY A 256 -18.42 21.43 -53.60
C GLY A 256 -18.26 22.80 -54.25
N ALA A 257 -19.39 23.39 -54.63
CA ALA A 257 -19.43 24.73 -55.20
C ALA A 257 -19.38 25.81 -54.10
N LEU A 258 -18.64 26.90 -54.35
CA LEU A 258 -18.58 28.07 -53.49
C LEU A 258 -19.71 29.05 -53.81
N LYS A 259 -20.30 29.65 -52.76
CA LYS A 259 -21.26 30.75 -52.92
C LYS A 259 -20.52 32.03 -53.33
N PRO A 260 -21.05 32.85 -54.26
CA PRO A 260 -20.39 34.08 -54.71
C PRO A 260 -20.02 35.06 -53.58
N GLU A 261 -20.81 35.10 -52.51
CA GLU A 261 -20.59 35.94 -51.33
C GLU A 261 -19.25 35.65 -50.61
N LEU A 262 -18.77 34.41 -50.65
CA LEU A 262 -17.48 34.02 -50.05
C LEU A 262 -16.28 34.51 -50.87
N LEU A 263 -16.50 34.90 -52.13
CA LEU A 263 -15.44 35.27 -53.08
C LEU A 263 -15.37 36.78 -53.34
N VAL A 264 -16.15 37.61 -52.63
CA VAL A 264 -16.26 39.06 -52.89
C VAL A 264 -14.91 39.77 -52.84
N ASP A 265 -14.06 39.38 -51.90
CA ASP A 265 -12.73 39.97 -51.70
C ASP A 265 -11.63 39.27 -52.51
N ARG A 266 -12.01 38.45 -53.50
CA ARG A 266 -11.08 37.65 -54.32
C ARG A 266 -10.86 38.22 -55.72
N PRO A 267 -9.64 38.05 -56.28
CA PRO A 267 -9.34 38.38 -57.66
C PRO A 267 -10.37 37.80 -58.64
N VAL A 268 -10.61 38.48 -59.76
CA VAL A 268 -11.62 38.07 -60.77
C VAL A 268 -11.36 36.62 -61.23
N GLU A 269 -10.10 36.27 -61.41
CA GLU A 269 -9.64 34.96 -61.86
C GLU A 269 -10.00 33.84 -60.87
N GLU A 270 -10.00 34.14 -59.56
CA GLU A 270 -10.41 33.19 -58.52
C GLU A 270 -11.94 33.08 -58.41
N ARG A 271 -12.66 34.20 -58.62
CA ARG A 271 -14.14 34.22 -58.67
C ARG A 271 -14.73 33.38 -59.80
N LEU A 272 -14.00 33.23 -60.91
CA LEU A 272 -14.42 32.42 -62.05
C LEU A 272 -14.28 30.91 -61.80
N ARG A 273 -13.79 30.48 -60.62
CA ARG A 273 -13.62 29.08 -60.24
C ARG A 273 -14.23 28.81 -58.86
N PRO A 274 -15.57 28.79 -58.73
CA PRO A 274 -16.24 28.69 -57.44
C PRO A 274 -16.31 27.23 -56.96
N ALA A 275 -15.17 26.60 -56.70
CA ALA A 275 -15.09 25.25 -56.15
C ALA A 275 -14.19 25.23 -54.92
N TRP A 276 -14.51 24.35 -53.97
CA TRP A 276 -13.70 24.12 -52.77
C TRP A 276 -13.49 22.63 -52.54
N SER A 277 -12.40 22.30 -51.87
CA SER A 277 -12.09 20.95 -51.42
C SER A 277 -11.34 21.00 -50.09
N VAL A 278 -11.63 20.03 -49.23
CA VAL A 278 -10.87 19.72 -48.01
C VAL A 278 -10.67 18.21 -47.96
N THR A 279 -9.48 17.78 -47.58
CA THR A 279 -9.13 16.39 -47.41
C THR A 279 -8.21 16.25 -46.21
N TRP A 280 -8.61 15.40 -45.28
CA TRP A 280 -7.75 14.93 -44.19
C TRP A 280 -7.19 13.58 -44.54
N ALA A 281 -5.90 13.36 -44.26
CA ALA A 281 -5.27 12.07 -44.41
C ALA A 281 -4.44 11.73 -43.17
N VAL A 282 -4.63 10.54 -42.61
CA VAL A 282 -3.93 10.02 -41.43
C VAL A 282 -3.29 8.68 -41.80
N PRO A 283 -1.97 8.48 -41.65
CA PRO A 283 -1.38 7.18 -41.88
C PRO A 283 -1.82 6.22 -40.77
N VAL A 284 -1.98 4.95 -41.09
CA VAL A 284 -2.38 3.91 -40.13
C VAL A 284 -1.41 2.73 -40.19
N ASP A 285 -1.25 2.02 -39.08
CA ASP A 285 -0.52 0.74 -39.04
C ASP A 285 -1.36 -0.43 -39.59
N ASP A 286 -0.84 -1.64 -39.45
CA ASP A 286 -1.47 -2.87 -39.96
C ASP A 286 -2.80 -3.15 -39.22
N GLU A 287 -2.86 -2.84 -37.92
CA GLU A 287 -4.06 -2.97 -37.06
C GLU A 287 -5.09 -1.84 -37.28
N GLY A 288 -4.73 -0.77 -37.99
CA GLY A 288 -5.61 0.36 -38.29
C GLY A 288 -5.60 1.45 -37.23
N ALA A 289 -4.64 1.45 -36.31
CA ALA A 289 -4.41 2.55 -35.38
C ALA A 289 -3.67 3.71 -36.08
N PRO A 290 -4.00 4.97 -35.73
CA PRO A 290 -3.39 6.14 -36.36
C PRO A 290 -1.91 6.28 -36.02
N GLN A 291 -1.15 6.75 -36.99
CA GLN A 291 0.28 7.03 -36.91
C GLN A 291 0.53 8.51 -37.22
N ALA A 292 1.67 9.04 -36.80
CA ALA A 292 2.04 10.42 -37.14
C ALA A 292 2.40 10.55 -38.64
N PRO A 293 1.87 11.55 -39.37
CA PRO A 293 2.29 11.81 -40.73
C PRO A 293 3.77 12.20 -40.78
N ARG A 294 4.48 11.66 -41.78
CA ARG A 294 5.90 12.00 -42.05
C ARG A 294 6.05 13.19 -43.01
N THR A 295 4.93 13.75 -43.44
CA THR A 295 4.87 14.91 -44.34
C THR A 295 5.16 16.19 -43.57
N ALA A 296 5.38 17.29 -44.28
CA ALA A 296 5.53 18.60 -43.64
C ALA A 296 4.30 18.92 -42.76
N ALA A 297 4.53 19.35 -41.52
CA ALA A 297 3.50 19.69 -40.54
C ALA A 297 2.93 21.10 -40.80
N VAL A 298 2.38 21.29 -41.99
CA VAL A 298 1.81 22.55 -42.48
C VAL A 298 0.47 22.29 -43.16
N VAL A 299 -0.30 23.34 -43.41
CA VAL A 299 -1.48 23.26 -44.28
C VAL A 299 -1.03 23.15 -45.74
N HIS A 300 -1.66 22.27 -46.51
CA HIS A 300 -1.38 22.12 -47.93
C HIS A 300 -2.51 22.72 -48.77
N ALA A 301 -2.19 23.63 -49.70
CA ALA A 301 -3.19 24.34 -50.50
C ALA A 301 -2.82 24.50 -51.99
N PRO A 302 -2.75 23.42 -52.80
CA PRO A 302 -2.60 22.00 -52.47
C PRO A 302 -1.13 21.63 -52.16
N THR A 303 -0.22 22.60 -52.27
CA THR A 303 1.21 22.49 -51.96
C THR A 303 1.48 22.88 -50.50
N PRO A 304 2.59 22.44 -49.89
CA PRO A 304 2.98 22.92 -48.56
C PRO A 304 2.98 24.45 -48.51
N THR A 305 2.33 25.01 -47.49
CA THR A 305 2.35 26.44 -47.14
C THR A 305 3.28 26.68 -45.95
N ASP A 306 3.47 27.94 -45.55
CA ASP A 306 4.17 28.30 -44.32
C ASP A 306 3.19 28.37 -43.11
N GLU A 307 1.94 27.91 -43.26
CA GLU A 307 0.95 27.82 -42.18
C GLU A 307 1.19 26.54 -41.34
N PRO A 308 1.72 26.62 -40.11
CA PRO A 308 2.04 25.45 -39.32
C PRO A 308 0.77 24.73 -38.86
N LEU A 309 0.77 23.40 -38.96
CA LEU A 309 -0.31 22.52 -38.55
C LEU A 309 0.20 21.53 -37.51
N GLY A 310 -0.26 21.66 -36.27
CA GLY A 310 0.13 20.75 -35.19
C GLY A 310 -0.86 19.58 -34.99
N LEU A 311 -1.84 19.41 -35.87
CA LEU A 311 -2.73 18.24 -35.83
C LEU A 311 -1.96 17.01 -36.36
N PRO A 312 -2.22 15.81 -35.81
CA PRO A 312 -1.55 14.56 -36.19
C PRO A 312 -2.11 13.98 -37.51
N ALA A 313 -2.38 14.85 -38.49
CA ALA A 313 -2.99 14.52 -39.76
C ALA A 313 -2.55 15.52 -40.85
N LEU A 314 -2.49 15.06 -42.09
CA LEU A 314 -2.26 15.92 -43.25
C LEU A 314 -3.56 16.63 -43.63
N LEU A 315 -3.55 17.97 -43.70
CA LEU A 315 -4.66 18.77 -44.22
C LEU A 315 -4.35 19.30 -45.62
N LEU A 316 -5.10 18.82 -46.61
CA LEU A 316 -5.12 19.34 -47.97
C LEU A 316 -6.41 20.13 -48.17
N ALA A 317 -6.33 21.44 -48.37
CA ALA A 317 -7.53 22.26 -48.51
C ALA A 317 -7.31 23.42 -49.47
N SER A 318 -8.36 23.82 -50.18
CA SER A 318 -8.32 24.91 -51.16
C SER A 318 -8.31 26.30 -50.50
N PHE A 319 -7.50 26.51 -49.46
CA PHE A 319 -7.37 27.79 -48.78
C PHE A 319 -6.93 28.88 -49.75
N PRO A 320 -7.58 30.07 -49.74
CA PRO A 320 -7.12 31.17 -50.56
C PRO A 320 -5.74 31.59 -50.06
N LEU A 321 -4.77 31.74 -50.96
CA LEU A 321 -3.42 32.14 -50.59
C LEU A 321 -3.17 33.63 -50.88
N ASP A 322 -2.23 34.21 -50.14
CA ASP A 322 -1.70 35.55 -50.40
C ASP A 322 -0.88 35.60 -51.72
N PRO A 323 -0.43 36.79 -52.19
CA PRO A 323 0.39 36.88 -53.41
C PRO A 323 1.71 36.11 -53.36
N THR A 324 2.29 35.91 -52.17
CA THR A 324 3.52 35.10 -52.00
C THR A 324 3.24 33.59 -52.06
N ARG A 325 1.96 33.20 -51.98
CA ARG A 325 1.44 31.83 -51.93
C ARG A 325 1.92 31.03 -50.71
N ARG A 326 2.43 31.70 -49.68
CA ARG A 326 2.99 31.06 -48.48
C ARG A 326 2.01 31.07 -47.32
N HIS A 327 1.10 32.04 -47.28
CA HIS A 327 0.15 32.18 -46.19
C HIS A 327 -1.29 32.19 -46.69
N ALA A 328 -2.21 31.74 -45.83
CA ALA A 328 -3.63 31.81 -46.11
C ALA A 328 -4.08 33.28 -46.05
N ALA A 329 -4.83 33.72 -47.07
CA ALA A 329 -5.45 35.04 -47.07
C ALA A 329 -6.59 35.07 -46.05
N LEU A 330 -6.65 36.12 -45.24
CA LEU A 330 -7.75 36.34 -44.30
C LEU A 330 -9.07 36.65 -45.04
N GLY A 331 -10.19 36.19 -44.49
CA GLY A 331 -11.53 36.55 -44.97
C GLY A 331 -12.56 35.40 -44.94
N PRO A 332 -13.79 35.66 -45.42
CA PRO A 332 -14.93 34.74 -45.29
C PRO A 332 -14.72 33.35 -45.89
N LEU A 333 -13.93 33.24 -46.96
CA LEU A 333 -13.61 31.95 -47.57
C LEU A 333 -12.74 31.08 -46.66
N THR A 334 -11.78 31.68 -45.95
CA THR A 334 -10.90 30.96 -45.02
C THR A 334 -11.70 30.48 -43.80
N ASP A 335 -12.59 31.31 -43.27
CA ASP A 335 -13.51 30.92 -42.19
C ASP A 335 -14.41 29.74 -42.60
N PHE A 336 -15.00 29.83 -43.80
CA PHE A 336 -15.80 28.73 -44.36
C PHE A 336 -14.99 27.43 -44.49
N LEU A 337 -13.76 27.51 -44.99
CA LEU A 337 -12.90 26.33 -45.15
C LEU A 337 -12.44 25.75 -43.80
N LEU A 338 -12.22 26.59 -42.79
CA LEU A 338 -11.95 26.13 -41.43
C LEU A 338 -13.14 25.38 -40.83
N ASP A 339 -14.37 25.85 -41.04
CA ASP A 339 -15.58 25.12 -40.62
C ASP A 339 -15.67 23.76 -41.34
N ARG A 340 -15.51 23.75 -42.66
CA ARG A 340 -15.53 22.50 -43.45
C ARG A 340 -14.40 21.54 -43.06
N ALA A 341 -13.21 22.06 -42.75
CA ALA A 341 -12.09 21.24 -42.29
C ALA A 341 -12.33 20.66 -40.90
N ALA A 342 -12.87 21.43 -39.97
CA ALA A 342 -13.25 20.91 -38.66
C ALA A 342 -14.32 19.81 -38.77
N GLU A 343 -15.37 20.04 -39.57
CA GLU A 343 -16.44 19.06 -39.82
C GLU A 343 -15.90 17.76 -40.44
N ALA A 344 -15.01 17.87 -41.43
CA ALA A 344 -14.36 16.71 -42.06
C ALA A 344 -13.48 15.94 -41.06
N TYR A 345 -12.74 16.63 -40.20
CA TYR A 345 -11.93 15.99 -39.15
C TYR A 345 -12.78 15.23 -38.13
N VAL A 346 -13.88 15.84 -37.69
CA VAL A 346 -14.82 15.23 -36.74
C VAL A 346 -15.50 14.00 -37.36
N ARG A 347 -15.89 14.07 -38.63
CA ARG A 347 -16.43 12.92 -39.37
C ARG A 347 -15.39 11.80 -39.50
N LEU A 348 -14.16 12.13 -39.86
CA LEU A 348 -13.05 11.17 -39.90
C LEU A 348 -12.88 10.40 -38.59
N MET A 349 -12.98 11.09 -37.44
CA MET A 349 -12.91 10.45 -36.13
C MET A 349 -14.16 9.62 -35.80
N ALA A 350 -15.36 10.10 -36.14
CA ALA A 350 -16.61 9.37 -35.92
C ALA A 350 -16.68 8.04 -36.70
N ASP A 351 -16.23 8.08 -37.95
CA ASP A 351 -16.26 6.94 -38.87
C ASP A 351 -15.01 6.04 -38.73
N TRP A 352 -14.12 6.32 -37.77
CA TRP A 352 -12.87 5.59 -37.60
C TRP A 352 -13.11 4.13 -37.19
N ARG A 353 -12.59 3.16 -37.97
CA ARG A 353 -12.70 1.72 -37.68
C ARG A 353 -11.37 0.97 -37.90
N PRO A 354 -10.98 0.03 -37.02
CA PRO A 354 -11.61 -0.34 -35.75
C PRO A 354 -11.49 0.76 -34.69
N VAL A 355 -12.40 0.77 -33.71
CA VAL A 355 -12.40 1.74 -32.61
C VAL A 355 -11.39 1.28 -31.55
N GLY A 356 -10.13 1.69 -31.71
CA GLY A 356 -9.04 1.35 -30.80
C GLY A 356 -8.64 2.52 -29.88
N THR A 357 -7.79 2.24 -28.89
CA THR A 357 -7.27 3.26 -27.97
C THR A 357 -6.39 4.30 -28.67
N GLY A 358 -5.77 3.94 -29.80
CA GLY A 358 -4.95 4.85 -30.60
C GLY A 358 -5.72 6.02 -31.22
N VAL A 359 -7.06 5.93 -31.39
CA VAL A 359 -7.86 7.02 -31.96
C VAL A 359 -7.80 8.29 -31.11
N VAL A 360 -7.55 8.14 -29.80
CA VAL A 360 -7.34 9.26 -28.87
C VAL A 360 -6.13 10.12 -29.24
N ASP A 361 -5.17 9.57 -29.99
CA ASP A 361 -3.97 10.28 -30.44
C ASP A 361 -4.29 11.33 -31.51
N LEU A 362 -5.47 11.23 -32.13
CA LEU A 362 -6.02 12.22 -33.06
C LEU A 362 -6.68 13.41 -32.35
N VAL A 363 -6.85 13.38 -31.03
CA VAL A 363 -7.44 14.50 -30.30
C VAL A 363 -6.41 15.64 -30.25
N PRO A 364 -6.71 16.82 -30.83
CA PRO A 364 -5.75 17.91 -30.85
C PRO A 364 -5.52 18.48 -29.44
N GLY A 365 -4.26 18.74 -29.07
CA GLY A 365 -3.94 19.50 -27.86
C GLY A 365 -4.52 20.93 -27.84
N PRO A 366 -4.55 21.61 -26.67
CA PRO A 366 -5.30 22.85 -26.47
C PRO A 366 -4.64 24.10 -27.07
N LEU A 367 -3.33 24.06 -27.33
CA LEU A 367 -2.57 25.18 -27.88
C LEU A 367 -2.26 24.93 -29.35
N GLY A 368 -2.51 25.94 -30.18
CA GLY A 368 -2.17 25.88 -31.60
C GLY A 368 -0.75 26.35 -31.90
N THR A 369 -0.18 25.86 -33.01
CA THR A 369 1.14 26.24 -33.53
C THR A 369 1.11 27.50 -34.39
N GLY A 370 -0.08 27.95 -34.80
CA GLY A 370 -0.34 29.16 -35.59
C GLY A 370 -1.79 29.59 -35.48
N GLU A 371 -2.17 30.71 -36.10
CA GLU A 371 -3.54 31.26 -36.02
C GLU A 371 -4.59 30.32 -36.64
N LEU A 372 -4.32 29.83 -37.85
CA LEU A 372 -5.21 28.90 -38.56
C LEU A 372 -5.36 27.57 -37.79
N ASP A 373 -4.25 27.03 -37.28
CA ASP A 373 -4.24 25.81 -36.47
C ASP A 373 -5.00 25.99 -35.14
N ALA A 374 -4.77 27.08 -34.40
CA ALA A 374 -5.48 27.36 -33.15
C ALA A 374 -7.00 27.45 -33.36
N GLU A 375 -7.39 28.09 -34.45
CA GLU A 375 -8.78 28.29 -34.82
C GLU A 375 -9.47 26.98 -35.24
N LEU A 376 -8.78 26.15 -36.02
CA LEU A 376 -9.23 24.83 -36.42
C LEU A 376 -9.41 23.90 -35.21
N ARG A 377 -8.44 23.89 -34.28
CA ARG A 377 -8.53 23.13 -33.02
C ARG A 377 -9.74 23.54 -32.20
N ARG A 378 -9.99 24.84 -32.05
CA ARG A 378 -11.13 25.35 -31.29
C ARG A 378 -12.45 24.80 -31.83
N ARG A 379 -12.62 24.77 -33.15
CA ARG A 379 -13.82 24.22 -33.81
C ARG A 379 -13.92 22.70 -33.61
N ILE A 380 -12.83 21.97 -33.77
CA ILE A 380 -12.78 20.51 -33.56
C ILE A 380 -13.12 20.15 -32.11
N LEU A 381 -12.44 20.78 -31.14
CA LEU A 381 -12.63 20.50 -29.71
C LEU A 381 -14.02 20.87 -29.18
N ALA A 382 -14.72 21.79 -29.83
CA ALA A 382 -16.11 22.09 -29.50
C ALA A 382 -17.07 20.96 -29.90
N ALA A 383 -16.73 20.18 -30.94
CA ALA A 383 -17.57 19.11 -31.49
C ALA A 383 -17.22 17.71 -30.95
N LEU A 384 -15.94 17.44 -30.69
CA LEU A 384 -15.47 16.12 -30.26
C LEU A 384 -16.16 15.56 -28.99
N PRO A 385 -16.53 16.35 -27.96
CA PRO A 385 -17.20 15.81 -26.78
C PRO A 385 -18.50 15.06 -27.09
N ARG A 386 -19.21 15.45 -28.16
CA ARG A 386 -20.48 14.82 -28.61
C ARG A 386 -20.29 13.82 -29.76
N THR A 387 -19.05 13.53 -30.15
CA THR A 387 -18.73 12.65 -31.26
C THR A 387 -18.36 11.27 -30.72
N ALA A 388 -18.99 10.21 -31.25
CA ALA A 388 -18.73 8.84 -30.82
C ALA A 388 -17.44 8.30 -31.48
N PHE A 389 -16.35 8.24 -30.73
CA PHE A 389 -15.07 7.69 -31.23
C PHE A 389 -14.20 7.01 -30.15
N LEU A 390 -14.58 7.06 -28.87
CA LEU A 390 -13.82 6.41 -27.79
C LEU A 390 -14.13 4.91 -27.73
N PRO A 391 -13.13 4.05 -27.50
CA PRO A 391 -13.38 2.62 -27.28
C PRO A 391 -14.07 2.38 -25.93
N ARG A 392 -14.83 1.27 -25.84
CA ARG A 392 -15.34 0.72 -24.57
C ARG A 392 -14.30 -0.19 -23.93
N ALA A 393 -14.35 -0.32 -22.61
CA ALA A 393 -13.50 -1.24 -21.85
C ALA A 393 -13.78 -2.73 -22.14
N THR A 394 -15.02 -3.05 -22.53
CA THR A 394 -15.43 -4.39 -22.98
C THR A 394 -15.76 -4.38 -24.46
N GLU A 395 -15.18 -5.32 -25.21
CA GLU A 395 -15.62 -5.60 -26.58
C GLU A 395 -16.96 -6.34 -26.50
N THR A 396 -18.03 -5.76 -27.05
CA THR A 396 -19.27 -6.52 -27.24
C THR A 396 -19.01 -7.54 -28.37
N PRO A 397 -19.22 -8.86 -28.16
CA PRO A 397 -19.07 -9.84 -29.22
C PRO A 397 -19.98 -9.48 -30.41
N ALA A 398 -19.42 -9.51 -31.62
CA ALA A 398 -20.08 -9.07 -32.86
C ALA A 398 -21.30 -9.92 -33.31
N GLU A 399 -21.78 -10.87 -32.51
CA GLU A 399 -22.78 -11.88 -32.90
C GLU A 399 -24.16 -11.77 -32.23
N ALA A 400 -24.50 -10.66 -31.55
CA ALA A 400 -25.86 -10.46 -31.05
C ALA A 400 -26.77 -9.80 -32.12
N ALA A 401 -27.63 -10.63 -32.72
CA ALA A 401 -28.73 -10.41 -33.68
C ALA A 401 -29.20 -8.96 -34.05
N PRO A 402 -29.64 -8.75 -35.32
CA PRO A 402 -30.09 -7.45 -35.81
C PRO A 402 -31.40 -7.00 -35.14
N VAL A 403 -31.38 -5.82 -34.50
CA VAL A 403 -32.58 -5.15 -33.99
C VAL A 403 -33.25 -4.40 -35.16
N PRO A 404 -34.60 -4.36 -35.26
CA PRO A 404 -35.29 -3.73 -36.38
C PRO A 404 -35.04 -2.22 -36.41
N ALA A 405 -34.99 -1.65 -37.62
CA ALA A 405 -34.77 -0.23 -37.86
C ALA A 405 -35.67 0.68 -37.00
N ALA A 406 -35.06 1.67 -36.35
CA ALA A 406 -35.73 2.66 -35.52
C ALA A 406 -36.72 3.53 -36.33
N ASP A 407 -37.87 3.78 -35.72
CA ASP A 407 -38.92 4.67 -36.20
C ASP A 407 -38.45 6.15 -36.14
N PRO A 408 -38.47 6.92 -37.25
CA PRO A 408 -37.92 8.28 -37.29
C PRO A 408 -38.63 9.32 -36.41
N ASP A 409 -39.81 9.01 -35.85
CA ASP A 409 -40.68 9.97 -35.16
C ASP A 409 -40.72 9.82 -33.63
N ALA A 410 -39.89 8.96 -33.02
CA ALA A 410 -39.78 8.85 -31.57
C ALA A 410 -38.95 10.01 -30.98
N TRP A 411 -39.56 10.82 -30.11
CA TRP A 411 -38.89 11.91 -29.40
C TRP A 411 -37.91 11.35 -28.36
N ASP A 412 -36.68 11.87 -28.38
CA ASP A 412 -35.50 11.51 -27.59
C ASP A 412 -35.72 11.79 -26.09
N ASP A 413 -36.02 10.74 -25.34
CA ASP A 413 -36.04 10.71 -23.88
C ASP A 413 -35.14 9.55 -23.40
N GLY A 414 -33.82 9.78 -23.38
CA GLY A 414 -32.86 9.08 -22.51
C GLY A 414 -32.96 7.54 -22.40
N GLY A 415 -33.34 6.84 -23.46
CA GLY A 415 -33.48 5.38 -23.51
C GLY A 415 -32.20 4.65 -23.94
N PRO A 416 -32.06 3.35 -23.63
CA PRO A 416 -30.79 2.63 -23.58
C PRO A 416 -30.06 2.58 -24.92
N LEU A 417 -28.75 2.75 -24.85
CA LEU A 417 -27.73 2.59 -25.89
C LEU A 417 -28.02 1.38 -26.79
N THR A 418 -28.76 1.59 -27.87
CA THR A 418 -29.14 0.56 -28.85
C THR A 418 -28.37 0.82 -30.14
N GLY A 419 -27.36 0.01 -30.39
CA GLY A 419 -26.57 0.02 -31.63
C GLY A 419 -25.21 -0.65 -31.48
N ASP A 420 -25.01 -1.72 -32.24
CA ASP A 420 -23.79 -2.49 -32.51
C ASP A 420 -22.46 -1.84 -32.11
N GLY A 421 -21.80 -2.32 -31.04
CA GLY A 421 -20.37 -2.04 -30.78
C GLY A 421 -19.95 -0.56 -30.88
N GLN A 422 -20.86 0.38 -30.62
CA GLN A 422 -20.65 1.78 -30.95
C GLN A 422 -19.69 2.42 -29.95
N ALA A 423 -18.69 3.10 -30.50
CA ALA A 423 -17.79 3.97 -29.78
C ALA A 423 -18.56 4.89 -28.81
N LEU A 424 -17.96 5.18 -27.66
CA LEU A 424 -18.53 6.11 -26.69
C LEU A 424 -18.31 7.55 -27.14
N ARG A 425 -19.30 8.40 -26.88
CA ARG A 425 -19.10 9.85 -26.90
C ARG A 425 -18.34 10.25 -25.64
N PRO A 426 -17.36 11.16 -25.70
CA PRO A 426 -16.64 11.58 -24.50
C PRO A 426 -17.53 12.09 -23.36
N VAL A 427 -18.68 12.71 -23.64
CA VAL A 427 -19.65 13.15 -22.61
C VAL A 427 -20.39 12.00 -21.91
N GLU A 428 -20.44 10.81 -22.51
CA GLU A 428 -21.05 9.60 -21.96
C GLU A 428 -19.99 8.65 -21.37
N ALA A 429 -18.71 8.96 -21.57
CA ALA A 429 -17.60 8.11 -21.19
C ALA A 429 -17.13 8.40 -19.75
N GLU A 430 -16.72 7.33 -19.08
CA GLU A 430 -16.18 7.37 -17.73
C GLU A 430 -14.83 6.64 -17.66
N VAL A 431 -13.90 7.20 -16.90
CA VAL A 431 -12.61 6.58 -16.56
C VAL A 431 -12.63 6.19 -15.10
N VAL A 432 -12.35 4.93 -14.77
CA VAL A 432 -12.10 4.53 -13.38
C VAL A 432 -10.64 4.80 -13.02
N GLU A 433 -10.40 5.55 -11.95
CA GLU A 433 -9.06 5.90 -11.48
C GLU A 433 -8.46 4.80 -10.59
N GLY A 434 -7.18 4.48 -10.80
CA GLY A 434 -6.45 3.54 -9.95
C GLY A 434 -6.86 2.07 -10.08
N ALA A 435 -7.77 1.73 -11.00
CA ALA A 435 -8.23 0.36 -11.25
C ALA A 435 -7.31 -0.38 -12.25
N THR A 436 -7.17 -1.70 -12.06
CA THR A 436 -6.43 -2.55 -13.00
C THR A 436 -7.19 -2.69 -14.33
N ALA A 437 -6.49 -3.07 -15.41
CA ALA A 437 -7.14 -3.32 -16.70
C ALA A 437 -8.19 -4.43 -16.64
N GLU A 438 -7.97 -5.42 -15.77
CA GLU A 438 -8.90 -6.50 -15.54
C GLU A 438 -10.12 -6.04 -14.73
N ALA A 439 -9.92 -5.24 -13.68
CA ALA A 439 -11.02 -4.67 -12.89
C ALA A 439 -11.93 -3.79 -13.76
N VAL A 440 -11.35 -2.91 -14.59
CA VAL A 440 -12.11 -2.07 -15.52
C VAL A 440 -12.89 -2.91 -16.53
N ARG A 441 -12.34 -4.04 -17.00
CA ARG A 441 -13.03 -4.95 -17.92
C ARG A 441 -14.22 -5.63 -17.26
N VAL A 442 -14.06 -6.16 -16.05
CA VAL A 442 -15.17 -6.82 -15.32
C VAL A 442 -16.24 -5.79 -14.93
N LEU A 443 -15.83 -4.62 -14.41
CA LEU A 443 -16.75 -3.51 -14.09
C LEU A 443 -17.55 -3.06 -15.31
N ALA A 444 -16.94 -3.03 -16.50
CA ALA A 444 -17.60 -2.62 -17.73
C ALA A 444 -18.69 -3.59 -18.22
N GLU A 445 -18.78 -4.81 -17.67
CA GLU A 445 -19.93 -5.70 -17.87
C GLU A 445 -21.21 -5.20 -17.14
N VAL A 446 -21.06 -4.25 -16.20
CA VAL A 446 -22.17 -3.59 -15.47
C VAL A 446 -22.21 -2.08 -15.77
N LEU A 447 -21.06 -1.46 -15.99
CA LEU A 447 -20.89 -0.04 -16.29
C LEU A 447 -20.45 0.16 -17.76
N PRO A 448 -21.37 0.16 -18.75
CA PRO A 448 -21.02 0.15 -20.18
C PRO A 448 -20.36 1.45 -20.69
N THR A 449 -20.34 2.49 -19.85
CA THR A 449 -19.74 3.81 -20.09
C THR A 449 -18.24 3.84 -19.88
N LEU A 450 -17.65 2.77 -19.33
CA LEU A 450 -16.22 2.73 -19.03
C LEU A 450 -15.36 2.62 -20.29
N VAL A 451 -14.30 3.44 -20.35
CA VAL A 451 -13.23 3.33 -21.36
C VAL A 451 -12.10 2.42 -20.87
N PRO A 452 -11.28 1.83 -21.76
CA PRO A 452 -10.13 1.01 -21.36
C PRO A 452 -9.18 1.73 -20.40
N SER A 453 -8.67 1.02 -19.39
CA SER A 453 -7.78 1.59 -18.37
C SER A 453 -6.48 2.17 -18.94
N SER A 454 -6.01 1.69 -20.10
CA SER A 454 -4.84 2.24 -20.81
C SER A 454 -5.02 3.71 -21.20
N LEU A 455 -6.26 4.21 -21.24
CA LEU A 455 -6.57 5.60 -21.53
C LEU A 455 -6.59 6.51 -20.29
N GLU A 456 -6.57 5.98 -19.06
CA GLU A 456 -6.75 6.73 -17.80
C GLU A 456 -5.86 7.98 -17.72
N ARG A 457 -4.59 7.83 -18.13
CA ARG A 457 -3.54 8.86 -18.03
C ARG A 457 -3.45 9.76 -19.27
N ARG A 458 -4.26 9.52 -20.31
CA ARG A 458 -4.20 10.30 -21.56
C ARG A 458 -4.77 11.71 -21.31
N PRO A 459 -3.99 12.77 -21.54
CA PRO A 459 -4.45 14.15 -21.27
C PRO A 459 -5.65 14.55 -22.16
N ALA A 460 -5.77 13.93 -23.34
CA ALA A 460 -6.89 14.12 -24.26
C ALA A 460 -8.26 13.86 -23.60
N LEU A 461 -8.39 12.88 -22.70
CA LEU A 461 -9.67 12.59 -22.04
C LEU A 461 -10.13 13.76 -21.15
N ARG A 462 -9.20 14.41 -20.43
CA ARG A 462 -9.51 15.59 -19.61
C ARG A 462 -9.97 16.76 -20.49
N GLN A 463 -9.32 16.92 -21.64
CA GLN A 463 -9.65 17.97 -22.60
C GLN A 463 -11.05 17.76 -23.23
N LEU A 464 -11.45 16.51 -23.42
CA LEU A 464 -12.78 16.14 -23.93
C LEU A 464 -13.88 16.17 -22.85
N GLY A 465 -13.52 16.39 -21.58
CA GLY A 465 -14.46 16.41 -20.47
C GLY A 465 -14.98 15.04 -20.06
N VAL A 466 -14.23 13.96 -20.32
CA VAL A 466 -14.59 12.60 -19.90
C VAL A 466 -14.64 12.54 -18.37
N ALA A 467 -15.73 11.99 -17.84
CA ALA A 467 -15.94 11.89 -16.40
C ALA A 467 -14.91 10.95 -15.76
N ARG A 468 -14.48 11.27 -14.54
CA ARG A 468 -13.53 10.46 -13.77
C ARG A 468 -14.26 9.93 -12.54
N LEU A 469 -14.25 8.62 -12.40
CA LEU A 469 -14.93 7.87 -11.36
C LEU A 469 -13.85 7.28 -10.44
N SER A 470 -13.97 7.50 -9.13
CA SER A 470 -13.09 6.79 -8.21
C SER A 470 -13.44 5.29 -8.21
N LEU A 471 -12.49 4.43 -7.87
CA LEU A 471 -12.79 3.00 -7.75
C LEU A 471 -13.84 2.72 -6.66
N ALA A 472 -13.88 3.52 -5.59
CA ALA A 472 -14.92 3.43 -4.56
C ALA A 472 -16.31 3.72 -5.15
N ASP A 473 -16.47 4.82 -5.90
CA ASP A 473 -17.75 5.16 -6.54
C ASP A 473 -18.17 4.09 -7.57
N ALA A 474 -17.21 3.47 -8.27
CA ALA A 474 -17.48 2.38 -9.19
C ALA A 474 -18.00 1.13 -8.46
N VAL A 475 -17.44 0.82 -7.29
CA VAL A 475 -17.88 -0.28 -6.41
C VAL A 475 -19.26 0.02 -5.82
N ASP A 476 -19.51 1.24 -5.36
CA ASP A 476 -20.81 1.63 -4.79
C ASP A 476 -21.95 1.49 -5.82
N ARG A 477 -21.67 1.75 -7.10
CA ARG A 477 -22.63 1.53 -8.21
C ARG A 477 -22.93 0.05 -8.50
N LEU A 478 -22.19 -0.88 -7.91
CA LEU A 478 -22.49 -2.32 -7.99
C LEU A 478 -23.58 -2.75 -6.99
N ALA A 479 -23.95 -1.89 -6.04
CA ALA A 479 -25.04 -2.18 -5.12
C ALA A 479 -26.34 -2.45 -5.88
N GLY A 480 -26.95 -3.61 -5.65
CA GLY A 480 -28.16 -4.05 -6.35
C GLY A 480 -27.93 -4.69 -7.72
N ALA A 481 -26.68 -4.88 -8.16
CA ALA A 481 -26.39 -5.61 -9.39
C ALA A 481 -26.75 -7.10 -9.23
N GLU A 482 -27.60 -7.62 -10.12
CA GLU A 482 -27.91 -9.05 -10.20
C GLU A 482 -26.89 -9.74 -11.12
N ARG A 483 -25.96 -10.48 -10.50
CA ARG A 483 -24.89 -11.20 -11.19
C ARG A 483 -24.65 -12.58 -10.56
N PRO A 484 -24.30 -13.61 -11.35
CA PRO A 484 -23.94 -14.94 -10.83
C PRO A 484 -22.76 -14.87 -9.85
N ALA A 485 -22.69 -15.80 -8.90
CA ALA A 485 -21.60 -15.87 -7.93
C ALA A 485 -20.20 -15.91 -8.57
N GLU A 486 -20.05 -16.63 -9.69
CA GLU A 486 -18.79 -16.69 -10.46
C GLU A 486 -18.36 -15.32 -11.02
N TRP A 487 -19.33 -14.44 -11.33
CA TRP A 487 -19.02 -13.08 -11.78
C TRP A 487 -18.41 -12.25 -10.64
N TRP A 488 -18.97 -12.37 -9.43
CA TRP A 488 -18.43 -11.72 -8.23
C TRP A 488 -17.02 -12.21 -7.91
N TYR A 489 -16.76 -13.51 -8.04
CA TYR A 489 -15.41 -14.06 -7.91
C TYR A 489 -14.43 -13.40 -8.88
N ARG A 490 -14.77 -13.32 -10.18
CA ARG A 490 -13.91 -12.64 -11.18
C ARG A 490 -13.66 -11.17 -10.83
N LEU A 491 -14.65 -10.47 -10.29
CA LEU A 491 -14.48 -9.10 -9.83
C LEU A 491 -13.52 -9.02 -8.64
N TYR A 492 -13.69 -9.89 -7.62
CA TYR A 492 -12.80 -9.90 -6.46
C TYR A 492 -11.37 -10.28 -6.82
N ASP A 493 -11.18 -11.20 -7.76
CA ASP A 493 -9.86 -11.57 -8.29
C ASP A 493 -9.23 -10.38 -9.03
N ALA A 494 -10.01 -9.66 -9.85
CA ALA A 494 -9.56 -8.47 -10.58
C ALA A 494 -9.19 -7.28 -9.67
N LEU A 495 -9.82 -7.19 -8.49
CA LEU A 495 -9.57 -6.19 -7.45
C LEU A 495 -8.52 -6.64 -6.42
N ALA A 496 -7.96 -7.83 -6.55
CA ALA A 496 -6.94 -8.32 -5.64
C ALA A 496 -5.70 -7.42 -5.68
N GLY A 497 -5.28 -6.91 -4.52
CA GLY A 497 -4.14 -6.02 -4.38
C GLY A 497 -4.49 -4.52 -4.38
N THR A 498 -5.76 -4.16 -4.54
CA THR A 498 -6.26 -2.81 -4.26
C THR A 498 -6.33 -2.56 -2.75
N ASP A 499 -6.20 -1.29 -2.35
CA ASP A 499 -6.36 -0.84 -0.96
C ASP A 499 -7.74 -1.25 -0.40
N SER A 500 -7.73 -1.84 0.80
CA SER A 500 -8.92 -2.37 1.47
C SER A 500 -9.95 -1.29 1.80
N ASP A 501 -9.53 -0.07 2.06
CA ASP A 501 -10.45 1.01 2.47
C ASP A 501 -11.41 1.40 1.33
N ILE A 502 -10.93 1.34 0.09
CA ILE A 502 -11.68 1.61 -1.14
C ILE A 502 -12.74 0.54 -1.40
N LEU A 503 -12.52 -0.68 -0.90
CA LEU A 503 -13.31 -1.87 -1.22
C LEU A 503 -14.31 -2.26 -0.12
N SER A 504 -14.44 -1.44 0.93
CA SER A 504 -15.32 -1.70 2.07
C SER A 504 -16.80 -1.87 1.68
N GLY A 505 -17.25 -1.22 0.61
CA GLY A 505 -18.61 -1.30 0.06
C GLY A 505 -18.87 -2.46 -0.91
N LEU A 506 -17.92 -3.38 -1.12
CA LEU A 506 -18.08 -4.47 -2.08
C LEU A 506 -19.32 -5.33 -1.75
N PRO A 507 -20.27 -5.49 -2.69
CA PRO A 507 -21.38 -6.41 -2.49
C PRO A 507 -20.87 -7.85 -2.40
N VAL A 508 -21.46 -8.65 -1.50
CA VAL A 508 -21.15 -10.07 -1.31
C VAL A 508 -22.42 -10.92 -1.48
N PRO A 509 -22.48 -11.83 -2.46
CA PRO A 509 -23.59 -12.75 -2.59
C PRO A 509 -23.54 -13.81 -1.46
N LEU A 510 -24.67 -14.07 -0.84
CA LEU A 510 -24.84 -15.03 0.25
C LEU A 510 -25.38 -16.37 -0.25
N ALA A 511 -25.21 -17.42 0.55
CA ALA A 511 -25.68 -18.78 0.27
C ALA A 511 -27.22 -18.89 0.14
N ASP A 512 -27.96 -17.96 0.74
CA ASP A 512 -29.43 -17.89 0.69
C ASP A 512 -29.97 -17.11 -0.53
N GLY A 513 -29.08 -16.68 -1.44
CA GLY A 513 -29.42 -15.95 -2.66
C GLY A 513 -29.56 -14.43 -2.49
N ARG A 514 -29.43 -13.89 -1.27
CA ARG A 514 -29.37 -12.44 -1.03
C ARG A 514 -27.97 -11.90 -1.32
N THR A 515 -27.85 -10.59 -1.53
CA THR A 515 -26.56 -9.89 -1.61
C THR A 515 -26.51 -8.86 -0.50
N VAL A 516 -25.42 -8.85 0.28
CA VAL A 516 -25.18 -7.84 1.33
C VAL A 516 -24.13 -6.85 0.87
N VAL A 517 -24.19 -5.62 1.38
CA VAL A 517 -23.19 -4.59 1.11
C VAL A 517 -22.08 -4.71 2.15
N GLY A 518 -20.86 -4.94 1.67
CA GLY A 518 -19.67 -5.05 2.49
C GLY A 518 -19.41 -6.47 2.99
N PRO A 519 -18.12 -6.90 3.02
CA PRO A 519 -17.73 -8.24 3.46
C PRO A 519 -17.67 -8.42 4.99
N ARG A 520 -17.72 -7.33 5.76
CA ARG A 520 -17.70 -7.41 7.23
C ARG A 520 -18.93 -8.16 7.74
N GLN A 521 -18.73 -8.99 8.77
CA GLN A 521 -19.76 -9.87 9.34
C GLN A 521 -20.30 -10.94 8.37
N VAL A 522 -19.61 -11.18 7.26
CA VAL A 522 -19.88 -12.32 6.38
C VAL A 522 -18.92 -13.45 6.74
N LEU A 523 -19.47 -14.66 6.87
CA LEU A 523 -18.74 -15.89 7.08
C LEU A 523 -18.42 -16.54 5.73
N LEU A 524 -17.14 -16.83 5.49
CA LEU A 524 -16.68 -17.53 4.30
C LEU A 524 -16.78 -19.04 4.53
N PRO A 525 -17.42 -19.81 3.64
CA PRO A 525 -17.53 -21.25 3.80
C PRO A 525 -16.14 -21.89 3.83
N VAL A 526 -15.80 -22.56 4.93
CA VAL A 526 -14.55 -23.32 5.08
C VAL A 526 -14.83 -24.77 4.65
N ARG A 527 -14.04 -25.27 3.70
CA ARG A 527 -14.08 -26.69 3.32
C ARG A 527 -13.35 -27.51 4.39
N GLY A 528 -14.02 -28.49 4.98
CA GLY A 528 -13.42 -29.43 5.92
C GLY A 528 -12.54 -30.48 5.22
N GLU A 529 -11.92 -31.35 6.01
CA GLU A 529 -10.97 -32.39 5.57
C GLU A 529 -11.55 -33.37 4.51
N ASN A 530 -12.89 -33.52 4.46
CA ASN A 530 -13.62 -34.38 3.54
C ASN A 530 -14.40 -33.61 2.45
N GLU A 531 -14.03 -32.36 2.17
CA GLU A 531 -14.76 -31.44 1.26
C GLU A 531 -16.19 -31.08 1.70
N THR A 532 -16.66 -31.58 2.85
CA THR A 532 -17.91 -31.17 3.50
C THR A 532 -17.72 -29.85 4.26
N PRO A 533 -18.71 -28.95 4.26
CA PRO A 533 -18.69 -27.75 5.09
C PRO A 533 -18.47 -28.09 6.58
N ALA A 534 -17.69 -27.29 7.30
CA ALA A 534 -17.47 -27.47 8.75
C ALA A 534 -18.76 -27.32 9.57
N ALA A 535 -19.74 -26.57 9.05
CA ALA A 535 -21.10 -26.47 9.54
C ALA A 535 -22.05 -26.29 8.34
N ASP A 536 -23.29 -26.80 8.43
CA ASP A 536 -24.27 -26.69 7.35
C ASP A 536 -24.64 -25.20 7.11
N PRO A 537 -24.37 -24.63 5.92
CA PRO A 537 -24.70 -23.24 5.61
C PRO A 537 -26.18 -22.88 5.82
N LEU A 538 -27.09 -23.84 5.64
CA LEU A 538 -28.52 -23.62 5.89
C LEU A 538 -28.81 -23.49 7.39
N LEU A 539 -28.15 -24.30 8.22
CA LEU A 539 -28.28 -24.24 9.68
C LEU A 539 -27.69 -22.93 10.23
N LEU A 540 -26.53 -22.51 9.70
CA LEU A 540 -25.95 -21.20 10.03
C LEU A 540 -26.88 -20.04 9.64
N THR A 541 -27.58 -20.15 8.51
CA THR A 541 -28.54 -19.14 8.07
C THR A 541 -29.74 -19.05 9.01
N ARG A 542 -30.23 -20.18 9.57
CA ARG A 542 -31.29 -20.20 10.60
C ARG A 542 -30.85 -19.55 11.92
N LEU A 543 -29.57 -19.67 12.26
CA LEU A 543 -28.95 -18.90 13.34
C LEU A 543 -28.75 -17.41 13.00
N GLY A 544 -29.26 -16.92 11.86
CA GLY A 544 -29.15 -15.52 11.44
C GLY A 544 -27.76 -15.12 10.94
N LEU A 545 -26.89 -16.10 10.64
CA LEU A 545 -25.53 -15.85 10.16
C LEU A 545 -25.51 -15.61 8.65
N ARG A 546 -24.67 -14.67 8.22
CA ARG A 546 -24.49 -14.32 6.81
C ARG A 546 -23.35 -15.14 6.22
N VAL A 547 -23.66 -16.21 5.50
CA VAL A 547 -22.63 -17.06 4.87
C VAL A 547 -22.49 -16.69 3.39
N ALA A 548 -21.28 -16.40 2.92
CA ALA A 548 -21.01 -16.11 1.51
C ALA A 548 -21.34 -17.32 0.62
N HIS A 549 -21.81 -17.06 -0.60
CA HIS A 549 -22.04 -18.10 -1.59
C HIS A 549 -20.71 -18.79 -1.93
N ALA A 550 -20.70 -20.13 -1.99
CA ALA A 550 -19.47 -20.91 -2.15
C ALA A 550 -18.67 -20.54 -3.42
N ASP A 551 -19.35 -20.33 -4.56
CA ASP A 551 -18.72 -19.93 -5.82
C ASP A 551 -18.24 -18.47 -5.88
N ALA A 552 -18.55 -17.65 -4.86
CA ALA A 552 -18.07 -16.28 -4.71
C ALA A 552 -17.05 -16.14 -3.57
N ALA A 553 -16.78 -17.21 -2.81
CA ALA A 553 -15.83 -17.18 -1.70
C ALA A 553 -14.41 -16.92 -2.24
N HIS A 554 -13.81 -15.80 -1.85
CA HIS A 554 -12.53 -15.34 -2.36
C HIS A 554 -11.64 -14.78 -1.23
N PRO A 555 -10.30 -15.01 -1.24
CA PRO A 555 -9.39 -14.51 -0.20
C PRO A 555 -9.37 -12.99 -0.02
N LEU A 556 -9.80 -12.23 -1.03
CA LEU A 556 -9.97 -10.77 -0.88
C LEU A 556 -11.02 -10.44 0.18
N LEU A 557 -12.12 -11.19 0.24
CA LEU A 557 -13.19 -10.92 1.20
C LEU A 557 -12.68 -11.06 2.64
N GLU A 558 -11.81 -12.05 2.89
CA GLU A 558 -11.15 -12.25 4.18
C GLU A 558 -10.30 -11.03 4.57
N LYS A 559 -9.48 -10.51 3.64
CA LYS A 559 -8.71 -9.27 3.84
C LYS A 559 -9.56 -8.05 4.14
N LEU A 560 -10.80 -8.03 3.66
CA LEU A 560 -11.75 -6.93 3.86
C LEU A 560 -12.61 -7.09 5.12
N GLY A 561 -12.41 -8.16 5.90
CA GLY A 561 -13.06 -8.39 7.19
C GLY A 561 -14.19 -9.42 7.17
N ALA A 562 -14.36 -10.19 6.09
CA ALA A 562 -15.09 -11.46 6.17
C ALA A 562 -14.26 -12.45 7.00
N GLN A 563 -14.91 -13.33 7.75
CA GLN A 563 -14.22 -14.30 8.59
C GLN A 563 -14.43 -15.71 8.04
N PRO A 564 -13.43 -16.59 8.09
CA PRO A 564 -13.67 -18.00 7.79
C PRO A 564 -14.68 -18.57 8.80
N ALA A 565 -15.69 -19.30 8.29
CA ALA A 565 -16.69 -20.03 9.06
C ALA A 565 -16.09 -21.25 9.80
N THR A 566 -15.06 -21.02 10.61
CA THR A 566 -14.50 -22.05 11.50
C THR A 566 -15.47 -22.32 12.66
N PRO A 567 -15.49 -23.53 13.24
CA PRO A 567 -16.40 -23.85 14.34
C PRO A 567 -16.34 -22.85 15.51
N ARG A 568 -15.13 -22.43 15.90
CA ARG A 568 -14.94 -21.42 16.95
C ARG A 568 -15.45 -20.04 16.53
N ALA A 569 -15.16 -19.60 15.29
CA ALA A 569 -15.65 -18.31 14.80
C ALA A 569 -17.17 -18.23 14.76
N VAL A 570 -17.84 -19.33 14.36
CA VAL A 570 -19.30 -19.47 14.38
C VAL A 570 -19.84 -19.37 15.82
N LEU A 571 -19.26 -20.12 16.76
CA LEU A 571 -19.69 -20.09 18.17
C LEU A 571 -19.60 -18.69 18.78
N THR A 572 -18.52 -17.96 18.50
CA THR A 572 -18.28 -16.62 19.06
C THR A 572 -19.11 -15.51 18.42
N THR A 573 -20.02 -15.84 17.49
CA THR A 573 -20.88 -14.82 16.89
C THR A 573 -21.94 -14.33 17.89
N PRO A 574 -22.29 -13.03 17.86
CA PRO A 574 -23.33 -12.48 18.72
C PRO A 574 -24.67 -13.21 18.60
N GLN A 575 -24.99 -13.72 17.41
CA GLN A 575 -26.22 -14.47 17.14
C GLN A 575 -26.25 -15.80 17.88
N VAL A 576 -25.15 -16.57 17.87
CA VAL A 576 -25.07 -17.84 18.61
C VAL A 576 -25.10 -17.58 20.12
N ARG A 577 -24.39 -16.56 20.60
CA ARG A 577 -24.46 -16.16 22.02
C ARG A 577 -25.87 -15.79 22.45
N ALA A 578 -26.59 -15.02 21.64
CA ALA A 578 -27.99 -14.67 21.92
C ALA A 578 -28.94 -15.87 21.84
N ALA A 579 -28.65 -16.87 21.00
CA ALA A 579 -29.42 -18.11 20.94
C ALA A 579 -29.22 -18.96 22.21
N VAL A 580 -27.97 -19.10 22.68
CA VAL A 580 -27.65 -19.81 23.93
C VAL A 580 -28.26 -19.12 25.16
N ALA A 581 -28.13 -17.80 25.27
CA ALA A 581 -28.74 -17.05 26.38
C ALA A 581 -30.27 -17.19 26.44
N ALA A 582 -30.92 -17.41 25.31
CA ALA A 582 -32.36 -17.62 25.23
C ALA A 582 -32.77 -19.11 25.17
N SER A 583 -31.84 -20.04 25.42
CA SER A 583 -32.08 -21.48 25.24
C SER A 583 -32.98 -22.10 26.32
N LEU A 584 -33.10 -21.44 27.48
CA LEU A 584 -34.02 -21.83 28.57
C LEU A 584 -35.45 -21.30 28.37
N ASP A 585 -35.65 -20.31 27.49
CA ASP A 585 -36.96 -19.69 27.22
C ASP A 585 -37.83 -20.58 26.30
N ASP A 586 -38.63 -21.48 26.90
CA ASP A 586 -39.54 -22.40 26.20
C ASP A 586 -40.63 -21.66 25.37
N ASP A 587 -40.93 -20.39 25.69
CA ASP A 587 -41.97 -19.59 25.03
C ASP A 587 -41.63 -19.14 23.59
N ARG A 588 -40.36 -19.20 23.14
CA ARG A 588 -40.01 -18.78 21.76
C ARG A 588 -40.47 -19.74 20.67
N ALA A 589 -40.62 -21.03 20.98
CA ALA A 589 -41.12 -22.02 20.02
C ALA A 589 -42.59 -21.75 19.60
N ALA A 590 -43.34 -20.93 20.36
CA ALA A 590 -44.76 -20.71 20.15
C ALA A 590 -45.14 -19.45 19.35
N TRP A 591 -44.23 -18.47 19.16
CA TRP A 591 -44.56 -17.16 18.59
C TRP A 591 -43.84 -16.78 17.28
N ASP A 592 -42.72 -17.42 16.92
CA ASP A 592 -42.01 -17.14 15.66
C ASP A 592 -42.17 -18.30 14.66
N ASP A 593 -42.82 -17.99 13.53
CA ASP A 593 -43.11 -18.90 12.43
C ASP A 593 -41.79 -19.31 11.73
N ASP A 594 -41.37 -20.57 11.93
CA ASP A 594 -40.51 -21.36 11.02
C ASP A 594 -39.03 -20.93 10.79
N SER A 595 -38.41 -20.13 11.68
CA SER A 595 -37.04 -19.59 11.42
C SER A 595 -35.92 -19.81 12.46
N GLY A 596 -36.21 -20.24 13.70
CA GLY A 596 -35.20 -20.53 14.75
C GLY A 596 -34.97 -22.04 14.98
N LEU A 597 -33.85 -22.40 15.61
CA LEU A 597 -33.62 -23.76 16.13
C LEU A 597 -34.36 -23.94 17.47
N ASP A 598 -34.86 -25.15 17.75
CA ASP A 598 -35.34 -25.50 19.09
C ASP A 598 -34.18 -25.78 20.07
N ALA A 599 -34.47 -26.00 21.35
CA ALA A 599 -33.44 -26.19 22.39
C ALA A 599 -32.57 -27.44 22.15
N GLU A 600 -33.14 -28.54 21.65
CA GLU A 600 -32.40 -29.77 21.36
C GLU A 600 -31.50 -29.58 20.11
N GLU A 601 -32.03 -29.01 19.04
CA GLU A 601 -31.28 -28.67 17.82
C GLU A 601 -30.16 -27.66 18.10
N LEU A 602 -30.41 -26.68 18.97
CA LEU A 602 -29.40 -25.71 19.41
C LEU A 602 -28.31 -26.38 20.25
N ALA A 603 -28.68 -27.22 21.22
CA ALA A 603 -27.72 -27.96 22.05
C ALA A 603 -26.82 -28.87 21.20
N ASP A 604 -27.41 -29.67 20.30
CA ASP A 604 -26.64 -30.54 19.38
C ASP A 604 -25.73 -29.72 18.45
N THR A 605 -26.19 -28.55 17.98
CA THR A 605 -25.39 -27.64 17.16
C THR A 605 -24.20 -27.08 17.94
N VAL A 606 -24.45 -26.55 19.15
CA VAL A 606 -23.42 -25.92 19.99
C VAL A 606 -22.39 -26.96 20.46
N LEU A 607 -22.84 -28.14 20.91
CA LEU A 607 -21.96 -29.26 21.27
C LEU A 607 -21.15 -29.76 20.07
N GLY A 608 -21.77 -29.83 18.88
CA GLY A 608 -21.11 -30.16 17.62
C GLY A 608 -20.01 -29.18 17.26
N LEU A 609 -20.30 -27.88 17.36
CA LEU A 609 -19.33 -26.81 17.12
C LEU A 609 -18.23 -26.79 18.18
N ALA A 610 -18.55 -26.99 19.46
CA ALA A 610 -17.59 -27.00 20.57
C ALA A 610 -16.60 -28.17 20.42
N LYS A 611 -17.11 -29.34 20.04
CA LYS A 611 -16.30 -30.52 19.69
C LYS A 611 -15.42 -30.27 18.47
N ALA A 612 -15.96 -29.69 17.40
CA ALA A 612 -15.21 -29.40 16.18
C ALA A 612 -14.17 -28.28 16.38
N ALA A 613 -14.42 -27.34 17.29
CA ALA A 613 -13.49 -26.31 17.72
C ALA A 613 -12.41 -26.84 18.69
N GLY A 614 -12.62 -28.02 19.29
CA GLY A 614 -11.73 -28.58 20.30
C GLY A 614 -11.65 -27.72 21.56
N LEU A 615 -12.76 -27.09 21.97
CA LEU A 615 -12.80 -26.20 23.13
C LEU A 615 -12.40 -26.92 24.42
N ALA A 616 -11.54 -26.30 25.22
CA ALA A 616 -11.27 -26.76 26.58
C ALA A 616 -12.30 -26.17 27.56
N PRO A 617 -12.51 -26.78 28.75
CA PRO A 617 -13.30 -26.17 29.81
C PRO A 617 -12.79 -24.76 30.14
N GLY A 618 -13.70 -23.79 30.20
CA GLY A 618 -13.38 -22.37 30.46
C GLY A 618 -12.92 -21.57 29.23
N ASP A 619 -12.81 -22.16 28.03
CA ASP A 619 -12.45 -21.43 26.81
C ASP A 619 -13.51 -20.40 26.40
N GLU A 620 -14.79 -20.71 26.62
CA GLU A 620 -15.95 -19.86 26.30
C GLU A 620 -16.96 -19.94 27.47
N PRO A 621 -16.70 -19.27 28.61
CA PRO A 621 -17.45 -19.47 29.86
C PRO A 621 -18.97 -19.20 29.76
N TRP A 622 -19.39 -18.32 28.85
CA TRP A 622 -20.80 -18.00 28.59
C TRP A 622 -21.61 -19.18 28.04
N LEU A 623 -20.95 -20.24 27.55
CA LEU A 623 -21.63 -21.47 27.13
C LEU A 623 -22.29 -22.21 28.30
N ALA A 624 -21.92 -21.90 29.55
CA ALA A 624 -22.53 -22.43 30.76
C ALA A 624 -24.05 -22.19 30.84
N GLY A 625 -24.56 -21.16 30.15
CA GLY A 625 -25.99 -20.89 30.03
C GLY A 625 -26.74 -21.74 29.00
N LEU A 626 -26.07 -22.66 28.30
CA LEU A 626 -26.72 -23.57 27.35
C LEU A 626 -27.66 -24.52 28.10
N ALA A 627 -28.95 -24.49 27.76
CA ALA A 627 -29.95 -25.40 28.27
C ALA A 627 -29.65 -26.85 27.83
N LEU A 628 -29.42 -27.72 28.80
CA LEU A 628 -29.24 -29.16 28.63
C LEU A 628 -30.24 -29.91 29.52
N PRO A 629 -30.72 -31.10 29.11
CA PRO A 629 -31.54 -31.95 29.96
C PRO A 629 -30.73 -32.49 31.15
N ASP A 630 -31.29 -32.38 32.35
CA ASP A 630 -30.81 -33.02 33.58
C ASP A 630 -31.21 -34.50 33.66
N GLU A 631 -30.91 -35.16 34.78
CA GLU A 631 -31.23 -36.56 35.04
C GLU A 631 -32.73 -36.89 35.10
N ASP A 632 -33.58 -35.89 35.29
CA ASP A 632 -35.05 -35.98 35.27
C ASP A 632 -35.65 -35.57 33.91
N GLY A 633 -34.82 -35.04 32.99
CA GLY A 633 -35.20 -34.57 31.66
C GLY A 633 -35.71 -33.12 31.64
N GLU A 634 -35.54 -32.36 32.72
CA GLU A 634 -35.84 -30.93 32.79
C GLU A 634 -34.65 -30.12 32.21
N LEU A 635 -34.93 -29.00 31.54
CA LEU A 635 -33.88 -28.16 30.98
C LEU A 635 -33.22 -27.32 32.08
N ALA A 636 -31.92 -27.51 32.27
CA ALA A 636 -31.10 -26.76 33.21
C ALA A 636 -29.86 -26.17 32.50
N PRO A 637 -29.28 -25.08 33.01
CA PRO A 637 -28.04 -24.54 32.47
C PRO A 637 -26.89 -25.55 32.59
N ALA A 638 -26.09 -25.68 31.53
CA ALA A 638 -24.92 -26.57 31.53
C ALA A 638 -23.96 -26.34 32.71
N GLY A 639 -23.77 -25.09 33.15
CA GLY A 639 -22.91 -24.70 34.28
C GLY A 639 -23.37 -25.16 35.66
N GLU A 640 -24.62 -25.63 35.77
CA GLU A 640 -25.24 -26.09 37.02
C GLU A 640 -25.37 -27.62 37.08
N LEU A 641 -25.02 -28.30 36.00
CA LEU A 641 -25.07 -29.76 35.90
C LEU A 641 -23.71 -30.38 36.23
N ILE A 642 -23.72 -31.45 37.02
CA ILE A 642 -22.54 -32.25 37.29
C ILE A 642 -22.41 -33.39 36.28
N LEU A 643 -21.17 -33.68 35.86
CA LEU A 643 -20.88 -34.82 35.01
C LEU A 643 -20.89 -36.12 35.85
N PRO A 644 -21.75 -37.11 35.52
CA PRO A 644 -21.78 -38.39 36.22
C PRO A 644 -20.43 -39.10 36.23
N GLY A 645 -20.00 -39.57 37.41
CA GLY A 645 -18.75 -40.29 37.65
C GLY A 645 -17.50 -39.41 37.73
N SER A 646 -17.65 -38.08 37.73
CA SER A 646 -16.52 -37.14 37.81
C SER A 646 -15.84 -37.13 39.18
N VAL A 647 -14.65 -36.51 39.26
CA VAL A 647 -13.94 -36.34 40.55
C VAL A 647 -14.64 -35.34 41.46
N LEU A 648 -15.35 -34.36 40.90
CA LEU A 648 -16.16 -33.43 41.67
C LEU A 648 -17.33 -34.15 42.36
N GLU A 649 -18.06 -35.00 41.64
CA GLU A 649 -19.20 -35.75 42.20
C GLU A 649 -18.80 -36.60 43.41
N GLN A 650 -17.56 -37.09 43.44
CA GLN A 650 -17.03 -37.92 44.54
C GLN A 650 -16.67 -37.14 45.81
N VAL A 651 -16.46 -35.81 45.72
CA VAL A 651 -16.06 -34.98 46.87
C VAL A 651 -17.20 -34.11 47.40
N LEU A 652 -18.27 -33.92 46.62
CA LEU A 652 -19.47 -33.19 47.05
C LEU A 652 -20.42 -34.09 47.84
N ARG A 653 -21.23 -33.49 48.70
CA ARG A 653 -22.35 -34.16 49.37
C ARG A 653 -23.38 -34.65 48.33
N GLU A 654 -23.91 -35.86 48.53
CA GLU A 654 -24.85 -36.50 47.59
C GLU A 654 -26.13 -35.67 47.41
N GLY A 655 -26.48 -35.35 46.16
CA GLY A 655 -27.72 -34.67 45.80
C GLY A 655 -27.71 -33.14 45.88
N GLU A 656 -26.55 -32.50 46.07
CA GLU A 656 -26.45 -31.03 46.08
C GLU A 656 -26.47 -30.40 44.67
N LEU A 657 -26.05 -31.14 43.62
CA LEU A 657 -26.10 -30.71 42.22
C LEU A 657 -26.73 -31.80 41.34
N ALA A 658 -27.58 -31.40 40.38
CA ALA A 658 -28.22 -32.31 39.44
C ALA A 658 -27.22 -32.84 38.39
N ALA A 659 -27.33 -34.11 38.02
CA ALA A 659 -26.51 -34.70 36.97
C ALA A 659 -27.06 -34.37 35.56
N VAL A 660 -26.17 -34.21 34.57
CA VAL A 660 -26.61 -34.13 33.16
C VAL A 660 -27.19 -35.48 32.69
N ASP A 661 -28.19 -35.45 31.81
CA ASP A 661 -28.83 -36.65 31.24
C ASP A 661 -27.81 -37.70 30.78
N ALA A 662 -28.04 -38.95 31.20
CA ALA A 662 -27.10 -40.05 30.97
C ALA A 662 -27.01 -40.44 29.48
N GLU A 663 -28.08 -40.29 28.69
CA GLU A 663 -28.03 -40.57 27.26
C GLU A 663 -27.22 -39.49 26.51
N LEU A 664 -27.37 -38.22 26.90
CA LEU A 664 -26.58 -37.10 26.39
C LEU A 664 -25.10 -37.26 26.74
N ALA A 665 -24.79 -37.60 27.99
CA ALA A 665 -23.43 -37.89 28.46
C ALA A 665 -22.78 -39.04 27.67
N ALA A 666 -23.52 -40.12 27.40
CA ALA A 666 -23.04 -41.24 26.60
C ALA A 666 -22.81 -40.88 25.12
N ARG A 667 -23.64 -39.97 24.56
CA ARG A 667 -23.56 -39.53 23.16
C ARG A 667 -22.40 -38.59 22.91
N TRP A 668 -22.24 -37.56 23.75
CA TRP A 668 -21.28 -36.48 23.54
C TRP A 668 -19.93 -36.72 24.21
N GLY A 669 -19.92 -37.45 25.33
CA GLY A 669 -18.74 -37.69 26.16
C GLY A 669 -18.32 -36.46 26.97
N GLU A 670 -17.28 -36.63 27.81
CA GLU A 670 -16.82 -35.62 28.77
C GLU A 670 -16.37 -34.30 28.13
N GLN A 671 -15.59 -34.34 27.04
CA GLN A 671 -14.94 -33.13 26.52
C GLN A 671 -15.92 -32.07 25.99
N PRO A 672 -16.93 -32.37 25.14
CA PRO A 672 -17.87 -31.34 24.69
C PRO A 672 -18.76 -30.80 25.82
N LEU A 673 -19.14 -31.66 26.77
CA LEU A 673 -20.00 -31.28 27.90
C LEU A 673 -19.27 -30.36 28.89
N THR A 674 -18.05 -30.72 29.27
CA THR A 674 -17.22 -29.87 30.13
C THR A 674 -16.77 -28.58 29.44
N ALA A 675 -16.65 -28.58 28.11
CA ALA A 675 -16.36 -27.37 27.33
C ALA A 675 -17.53 -26.37 27.33
N VAL A 676 -18.78 -26.83 27.42
CA VAL A 676 -19.95 -25.94 27.55
C VAL A 676 -20.32 -25.64 29.01
N GLY A 677 -19.56 -26.13 29.99
CA GLY A 677 -19.72 -25.76 31.40
C GLY A 677 -20.15 -26.87 32.35
N VAL A 678 -20.47 -28.08 31.87
CA VAL A 678 -20.83 -29.21 32.75
C VAL A 678 -19.67 -29.54 33.69
N LEU A 679 -19.96 -29.66 34.98
CA LEU A 679 -18.96 -29.68 36.05
C LEU A 679 -18.34 -31.08 36.20
N ALA A 680 -17.04 -31.20 35.92
CA ALA A 680 -16.25 -32.41 36.23
C ALA A 680 -15.19 -32.19 37.33
N THR A 681 -14.93 -30.93 37.68
CA THR A 681 -14.04 -30.43 38.73
C THR A 681 -14.63 -29.11 39.25
N PHE A 682 -14.16 -28.56 40.38
CA PHE A 682 -14.64 -27.27 40.88
C PHE A 682 -14.61 -26.18 39.81
N ALA A 683 -15.66 -25.36 39.77
CA ALA A 683 -15.72 -24.20 38.91
C ALA A 683 -14.96 -23.02 39.52
N LEU A 684 -14.29 -22.25 38.68
CA LEU A 684 -13.70 -20.97 39.07
C LEU A 684 -14.66 -19.84 38.72
N VAL A 685 -14.87 -18.97 39.69
CA VAL A 685 -15.48 -17.65 39.47
C VAL A 685 -14.36 -16.66 39.21
N ARG A 686 -14.43 -15.91 38.11
CA ARG A 686 -13.41 -14.94 37.72
C ARG A 686 -14.04 -13.62 37.33
N ALA A 687 -13.86 -12.60 38.16
CA ALA A 687 -14.40 -11.27 37.94
C ALA A 687 -13.29 -10.22 37.99
N GLU A 688 -13.35 -9.26 37.07
CA GLU A 688 -12.44 -8.12 37.00
C GLU A 688 -13.13 -6.86 37.57
N ASP A 689 -12.34 -5.94 38.12
CA ASP A 689 -12.80 -4.64 38.61
C ASP A 689 -14.00 -4.71 39.59
N VAL A 690 -13.93 -5.62 40.56
CA VAL A 690 -14.98 -5.84 41.56
C VAL A 690 -14.91 -4.78 42.66
N VAL A 691 -15.98 -4.01 42.83
CA VAL A 691 -16.12 -3.07 43.94
C VAL A 691 -16.29 -3.85 45.24
N LEU A 692 -15.43 -3.60 46.23
CA LEU A 692 -15.47 -4.24 47.54
C LEU A 692 -16.47 -3.52 48.45
N ASP A 693 -17.75 -3.76 48.22
CA ASP A 693 -18.86 -3.33 49.07
C ASP A 693 -19.65 -4.57 49.50
N PRO A 694 -19.63 -4.97 50.79
CA PRO A 694 -20.28 -6.20 51.26
C PRO A 694 -21.78 -6.27 50.91
N ASP A 695 -22.47 -5.11 50.86
CA ASP A 695 -23.90 -5.04 50.55
C ASP A 695 -24.20 -5.30 49.06
N ASP A 696 -23.20 -5.17 48.17
CA ASP A 696 -23.33 -5.34 46.71
C ASP A 696 -22.79 -6.70 46.22
N LEU A 697 -22.24 -7.55 47.10
CA LEU A 697 -21.66 -8.86 46.78
C LEU A 697 -22.67 -10.02 46.95
N GLU A 698 -23.91 -9.82 46.50
CA GLU A 698 -24.95 -10.86 46.43
C GLU A 698 -24.97 -11.53 45.04
N PRO A 699 -25.39 -12.81 44.92
CA PRO A 699 -25.59 -13.46 43.62
C PRO A 699 -26.51 -12.65 42.71
N ARG A 700 -26.15 -12.54 41.42
CA ARG A 700 -26.94 -11.80 40.42
C ARG A 700 -28.24 -12.54 40.08
N ASP A 701 -29.29 -11.76 39.85
CA ASP A 701 -30.58 -12.24 39.31
C ASP A 701 -30.42 -12.57 37.81
N SER A 702 -29.87 -13.76 37.52
CA SER A 702 -29.59 -14.28 36.19
C SER A 702 -30.13 -15.70 36.04
N ASP A 703 -30.41 -16.13 34.81
CA ASP A 703 -31.03 -17.43 34.54
C ASP A 703 -30.07 -18.62 34.75
N PHE A 704 -28.77 -18.35 34.98
CA PHE A 704 -27.76 -19.37 35.26
C PHE A 704 -26.60 -18.79 36.07
N ALA A 705 -25.84 -19.65 36.76
CA ALA A 705 -24.60 -19.28 37.45
C ALA A 705 -23.54 -18.66 36.50
N GLU A 706 -23.49 -17.32 36.42
CA GLU A 706 -22.54 -16.59 35.59
C GLU A 706 -21.09 -16.80 36.07
N PRO A 707 -20.13 -17.06 35.16
CA PRO A 707 -18.75 -17.39 35.50
C PRO A 707 -17.96 -16.23 36.13
N ASP A 708 -18.46 -15.00 36.05
CA ASP A 708 -17.88 -13.79 36.63
C ASP A 708 -18.73 -13.21 37.77
N ASP A 709 -19.66 -13.99 38.31
CA ASP A 709 -20.48 -13.59 39.46
C ASP A 709 -19.84 -14.04 40.78
N VAL A 710 -19.15 -13.11 41.43
CA VAL A 710 -18.54 -13.31 42.76
C VAL A 710 -19.55 -13.57 43.86
N GLY A 711 -20.82 -13.19 43.67
CA GLY A 711 -21.88 -13.48 44.64
C GLY A 711 -22.13 -14.98 44.82
N LEU A 712 -21.72 -15.81 43.85
CA LEU A 712 -21.79 -17.27 43.93
C LEU A 712 -20.79 -17.89 44.92
N LEU A 713 -19.86 -17.11 45.46
CA LEU A 713 -18.86 -17.57 46.42
C LEU A 713 -19.45 -17.51 47.84
N ASP A 714 -19.37 -18.62 48.59
CA ASP A 714 -19.90 -18.72 49.95
C ASP A 714 -19.25 -17.70 50.92
N ALA A 715 -20.07 -16.96 51.67
CA ALA A 715 -19.60 -15.94 52.62
C ALA A 715 -18.63 -14.89 52.02
N ILE A 716 -18.83 -14.52 50.75
CA ILE A 716 -18.01 -13.51 50.06
C ILE A 716 -18.13 -12.10 50.66
N ASP A 717 -19.29 -11.79 51.23
CA ASP A 717 -19.56 -10.58 52.02
C ASP A 717 -18.65 -10.51 53.25
N VAL A 718 -18.52 -11.62 53.99
CA VAL A 718 -17.64 -11.72 55.17
C VAL A 718 -16.17 -11.61 54.78
N TRP A 719 -15.77 -12.23 53.67
CA TRP A 719 -14.42 -12.04 53.12
C TRP A 719 -14.15 -10.57 52.79
N CYS A 720 -15.14 -9.88 52.21
CA CYS A 720 -15.03 -8.46 51.88
C CYS A 720 -14.88 -7.60 53.13
N GLU A 721 -15.67 -7.84 54.19
CA GLU A 721 -15.52 -7.17 55.49
C GLU A 721 -14.10 -7.36 56.06
N ASP A 722 -13.60 -8.59 56.10
CA ASP A 722 -12.26 -8.92 56.59
C ASP A 722 -11.14 -8.25 55.77
N VAL A 723 -11.34 -8.07 54.47
CA VAL A 723 -10.44 -7.33 53.59
C VAL A 723 -10.48 -5.84 53.92
N LEU A 724 -11.67 -5.26 54.05
CA LEU A 724 -11.84 -3.84 54.36
C LEU A 724 -11.21 -3.46 55.71
N ASP A 725 -11.30 -4.33 56.72
CA ASP A 725 -10.68 -4.14 58.04
C ASP A 725 -9.15 -4.06 57.99
N GLN A 726 -8.52 -4.60 56.94
CA GLN A 726 -7.06 -4.57 56.75
C GLN A 726 -6.60 -3.34 55.95
N LEU A 727 -7.52 -2.59 55.36
CA LEU A 727 -7.23 -1.44 54.50
C LEU A 727 -7.46 -0.12 55.27
N PRO A 728 -6.83 0.99 54.83
CA PRO A 728 -7.13 2.30 55.38
C PRO A 728 -8.61 2.66 55.21
N GLU A 729 -9.20 3.34 56.20
CA GLU A 729 -10.57 3.87 56.06
C GLU A 729 -10.64 4.88 54.90
N THR A 730 -11.56 4.67 53.95
CA THR A 730 -11.73 5.51 52.76
C THR A 730 -13.18 5.97 52.56
N ASP A 731 -13.35 7.13 51.90
CA ASP A 731 -14.67 7.73 51.62
C ASP A 731 -15.46 6.99 50.51
N VAL A 732 -14.79 6.16 49.71
CA VAL A 732 -15.39 5.33 48.66
C VAL A 732 -14.83 3.91 48.75
N PRO A 733 -15.61 2.87 48.39
CA PRO A 733 -15.15 1.48 48.46
C PRO A 733 -13.95 1.22 47.52
N PRO A 734 -12.97 0.43 47.96
CA PRO A 734 -11.84 0.01 47.12
C PRO A 734 -12.28 -1.04 46.07
N VAL A 735 -11.44 -1.29 45.06
CA VAL A 735 -11.76 -2.18 43.94
C VAL A 735 -10.76 -3.33 43.85
N ALA A 736 -11.21 -4.58 43.93
CA ALA A 736 -10.40 -5.73 43.58
C ALA A 736 -10.25 -5.81 42.06
N THR A 737 -9.02 -5.65 41.57
CA THR A 737 -8.72 -5.66 40.12
C THR A 737 -9.09 -6.98 39.45
N GLU A 738 -8.93 -8.09 40.18
CA GLU A 738 -9.32 -9.42 39.73
C GLU A 738 -9.56 -10.32 40.95
N ILE A 739 -10.73 -10.96 41.01
CA ILE A 739 -11.07 -11.99 41.98
C ILE A 739 -11.13 -13.33 41.23
N ILE A 740 -10.37 -14.30 41.70
CA ILE A 740 -10.47 -15.71 41.27
C ILE A 740 -10.88 -16.53 42.51
N GLY A 741 -12.12 -16.98 42.53
CA GLY A 741 -12.69 -17.79 43.60
C GLY A 741 -13.00 -19.21 43.15
N VAL A 742 -13.10 -20.13 44.10
CA VAL A 742 -13.57 -21.50 43.84
C VAL A 742 -15.00 -21.60 44.36
N ARG A 743 -15.94 -21.95 43.47
CA ARG A 743 -17.37 -22.11 43.81
C ARG A 743 -17.59 -23.43 44.57
N ASP A 744 -18.66 -23.48 45.37
CA ASP A 744 -19.18 -24.71 45.99
C ASP A 744 -18.21 -25.40 46.98
N LEU A 745 -17.31 -24.65 47.62
CA LEU A 745 -16.42 -25.21 48.66
C LEU A 745 -17.19 -25.69 49.89
N ASP A 746 -18.34 -25.09 50.16
CA ASP A 746 -19.25 -25.45 51.25
C ASP A 746 -19.98 -26.77 50.97
N LEU A 747 -20.12 -27.18 49.71
CA LEU A 747 -20.78 -28.43 49.30
C LEU A 747 -19.89 -29.68 49.50
N VAL A 748 -18.61 -29.52 49.85
CA VAL A 748 -17.66 -30.61 50.07
C VAL A 748 -18.05 -31.48 51.28
N ASP A 749 -17.94 -32.79 51.15
CA ASP A 749 -18.12 -33.73 52.26
C ASP A 749 -16.94 -33.64 53.25
N ASP A 750 -17.23 -33.57 54.55
CA ASP A 750 -16.23 -33.44 55.62
C ASP A 750 -15.13 -34.53 55.58
N ASP A 751 -15.47 -35.74 55.14
CA ASP A 751 -14.52 -36.86 55.03
C ASP A 751 -13.70 -36.83 53.72
N ALA A 752 -14.02 -35.93 52.79
CA ALA A 752 -13.41 -35.80 51.46
C ALA A 752 -12.44 -34.61 51.31
N TRP A 753 -12.19 -33.84 52.38
CA TRP A 753 -11.23 -32.72 52.36
C TRP A 753 -9.81 -33.08 51.88
N PRO A 754 -9.23 -34.25 52.20
CA PRO A 754 -7.94 -34.64 51.63
C PRO A 754 -7.95 -34.70 50.10
N GLN A 755 -9.01 -35.26 49.50
CA GLN A 755 -9.20 -35.34 48.06
C GLN A 755 -9.50 -33.96 47.46
N ALA A 756 -10.33 -33.15 48.12
CA ALA A 756 -10.62 -31.78 47.69
C ALA A 756 -9.36 -30.90 47.69
N LEU A 757 -8.53 -30.95 48.74
CA LEU A 757 -7.26 -30.21 48.82
C LEU A 757 -6.26 -30.68 47.75
N ALA A 758 -6.26 -31.96 47.38
CA ALA A 758 -5.45 -32.48 46.28
C ALA A 758 -5.93 -31.98 44.91
N LEU A 759 -7.25 -31.77 44.71
CA LEU A 759 -7.79 -31.13 43.52
C LEU A 759 -7.43 -29.64 43.47
N LEU A 760 -7.63 -28.92 44.59
CA LEU A 760 -7.27 -27.52 44.76
C LEU A 760 -5.76 -27.27 44.61
N SER A 761 -4.92 -28.29 44.79
CA SER A 761 -3.46 -28.20 44.58
C SER A 761 -3.05 -28.29 43.11
N ARG A 762 -3.97 -28.48 42.16
CA ARG A 762 -3.69 -28.59 40.72
C ARG A 762 -4.13 -27.33 39.97
N PRO A 763 -3.34 -26.84 38.99
CA PRO A 763 -3.80 -25.78 38.11
C PRO A 763 -5.08 -26.19 37.34
N PRO A 764 -6.03 -25.27 37.10
CA PRO A 764 -5.98 -23.85 37.46
C PRO A 764 -6.45 -23.52 38.90
N LEU A 765 -7.07 -24.46 39.62
CA LEU A 765 -7.63 -24.23 40.96
C LEU A 765 -6.58 -23.75 41.98
N ARG A 766 -5.35 -24.24 41.84
CA ARG A 766 -4.20 -23.84 42.67
C ARG A 766 -3.98 -22.34 42.71
N ASP A 767 -4.19 -21.65 41.60
CA ASP A 767 -3.93 -20.21 41.51
C ASP A 767 -5.01 -19.42 42.27
N ALA A 768 -6.26 -19.89 42.27
CA ALA A 768 -7.35 -19.30 43.07
C ALA A 768 -7.10 -19.39 44.58
N VAL A 769 -6.26 -20.33 45.03
CA VAL A 769 -5.86 -20.44 46.44
C VAL A 769 -4.58 -19.66 46.74
N THR A 770 -3.59 -19.70 45.84
CA THR A 770 -2.23 -19.23 46.16
C THR A 770 -1.92 -17.80 45.70
N ALA A 771 -2.64 -17.26 44.71
CA ALA A 771 -2.37 -15.94 44.16
C ALA A 771 -3.06 -14.84 45.00
N PRO A 772 -2.33 -13.83 45.51
CA PRO A 772 -2.95 -12.72 46.22
C PRO A 772 -3.82 -11.87 45.28
N ILE A 773 -4.91 -11.33 45.81
CA ILE A 773 -5.81 -10.41 45.11
C ILE A 773 -5.24 -8.99 45.25
N ARG A 774 -5.22 -8.23 44.15
CA ARG A 774 -4.79 -6.84 44.16
C ARG A 774 -6.00 -5.92 44.28
N VAL A 775 -5.97 -5.06 45.28
CA VAL A 775 -7.02 -4.09 45.59
C VAL A 775 -6.52 -2.68 45.29
N LEU A 776 -7.20 -1.98 44.40
CA LEU A 776 -6.97 -0.58 44.07
C LEU A 776 -7.70 0.31 45.07
N LEU A 777 -6.94 1.16 45.76
CA LEU A 777 -7.45 2.16 46.68
C LEU A 777 -7.86 3.44 45.93
N PRO A 778 -8.75 4.27 46.52
CA PRO A 778 -9.26 5.49 45.87
C PRO A 778 -8.20 6.56 45.57
N ASP A 779 -7.05 6.50 46.25
CA ASP A 779 -5.90 7.39 46.02
C ASP A 779 -5.00 6.93 44.85
N GLY A 780 -5.35 5.82 44.21
CA GLY A 780 -4.63 5.22 43.08
C GLY A 780 -3.49 4.28 43.49
N THR A 781 -3.31 4.02 44.78
CA THR A 781 -2.36 3.00 45.27
C THR A 781 -2.99 1.61 45.23
N THR A 782 -2.17 0.56 45.27
CA THR A 782 -2.65 -0.83 45.26
C THR A 782 -2.12 -1.60 46.46
N GLU A 783 -3.02 -2.28 47.16
CA GLU A 783 -2.71 -3.20 48.24
C GLU A 783 -2.92 -4.64 47.80
N SER A 784 -2.17 -5.58 48.38
CA SER A 784 -2.32 -7.01 48.11
C SER A 784 -2.99 -7.70 49.29
N VAL A 785 -4.11 -8.36 49.03
CA VAL A 785 -4.90 -9.07 50.03
C VAL A 785 -4.95 -10.57 49.71
N ARG A 786 -5.39 -11.37 50.68
CA ARG A 786 -5.45 -12.83 50.52
C ARG A 786 -6.53 -13.22 49.51
N ALA A 787 -6.26 -14.28 48.73
CA ALA A 787 -7.26 -14.91 47.88
C ALA A 787 -8.47 -15.38 48.70
N TYR A 788 -9.68 -15.26 48.13
CA TYR A 788 -10.91 -15.71 48.77
C TYR A 788 -10.82 -17.19 49.20
N ALA A 789 -10.39 -18.09 48.31
CA ALA A 789 -10.33 -19.52 48.63
C ALA A 789 -9.33 -19.83 49.77
N ALA A 790 -8.20 -19.12 49.83
CA ALA A 790 -7.25 -19.27 50.95
C ALA A 790 -7.78 -18.69 52.26
N TRP A 791 -8.55 -17.60 52.22
CA TRP A 791 -9.25 -17.07 53.39
C TRP A 791 -10.27 -18.08 53.90
N TRP A 792 -11.15 -18.58 53.02
CA TRP A 792 -12.19 -19.53 53.38
C TRP A 792 -11.58 -20.80 53.99
N LEU A 793 -10.62 -21.43 53.31
CA LEU A 793 -10.01 -22.69 53.76
C LEU A 793 -9.18 -22.55 55.05
N ARG A 794 -8.68 -21.35 55.38
CA ARG A 794 -7.88 -21.09 56.58
C ARG A 794 -8.70 -21.16 57.87
N ASP A 795 -9.96 -20.76 57.82
CA ASP A 795 -10.84 -20.70 58.98
C ASP A 795 -11.74 -21.93 59.16
N HIS A 796 -11.69 -22.85 58.18
CA HIS A 796 -12.40 -24.12 58.17
C HIS A 796 -11.50 -25.31 58.61
N PRO A 797 -12.07 -26.37 59.20
CA PRO A 797 -11.33 -27.53 59.72
C PRO A 797 -10.87 -28.50 58.63
N VAL A 798 -10.15 -28.01 57.62
CA VAL A 798 -9.79 -28.74 56.39
C VAL A 798 -8.55 -29.64 56.51
N LEU A 799 -7.75 -29.50 57.57
CA LEU A 799 -6.54 -30.32 57.81
C LEU A 799 -6.72 -31.22 59.04
N GLY A 800 -7.14 -32.47 58.82
CA GLY A 800 -7.33 -33.45 59.91
C GLY A 800 -8.33 -32.97 60.97
N GLY A 801 -9.38 -32.24 60.56
CA GLY A 801 -10.36 -31.62 61.45
C GLY A 801 -9.85 -30.39 62.21
N ARG A 802 -8.66 -29.87 61.87
CA ARG A 802 -8.06 -28.68 62.47
C ARG A 802 -7.96 -27.55 61.46
N ARG A 803 -7.93 -26.32 61.98
CA ARG A 803 -7.63 -25.11 61.20
C ARG A 803 -6.14 -25.09 60.82
N PRO A 804 -5.78 -24.73 59.59
CA PRO A 804 -4.38 -24.66 59.15
C PRO A 804 -3.50 -23.64 59.92
N VAL A 805 -4.07 -22.56 60.48
CA VAL A 805 -3.33 -21.50 61.17
C VAL A 805 -2.55 -22.00 62.38
N GLY A 806 -1.28 -21.59 62.49
CA GLY A 806 -0.43 -21.88 63.65
C GLY A 806 0.28 -23.24 63.59
N LEU A 807 0.10 -23.97 62.50
CA LEU A 807 0.84 -25.18 62.18
C LEU A 807 2.09 -24.85 61.35
N ARG A 808 3.09 -25.73 61.40
CA ARG A 808 4.22 -25.76 60.46
C ARG A 808 4.15 -27.01 59.61
N ALA A 809 4.69 -26.93 58.41
CA ALA A 809 4.82 -28.07 57.52
C ALA A 809 5.70 -29.16 58.17
N ALA A 810 5.29 -30.42 58.04
CA ALA A 810 6.10 -31.55 58.47
C ALA A 810 7.43 -31.54 57.70
N GLY A 811 8.57 -31.55 58.41
CA GLY A 811 9.90 -31.49 57.81
C GLY A 811 10.37 -30.11 57.30
N GLY A 812 9.68 -29.01 57.66
CA GLY A 812 10.05 -27.64 57.30
C GLY A 812 11.34 -27.09 57.95
N ASP A 813 11.56 -25.78 57.85
CA ASP A 813 12.80 -25.10 58.28
C ASP A 813 13.16 -25.36 59.75
N ARG A 814 14.40 -25.81 59.96
CA ARG A 814 14.93 -26.13 61.30
C ARG A 814 14.98 -24.91 62.20
N LEU A 815 15.09 -23.70 61.66
CA LEU A 815 15.07 -22.48 62.46
C LEU A 815 13.69 -22.21 63.10
N LEU A 816 12.61 -22.78 62.57
CA LEU A 816 11.26 -22.71 63.15
C LEU A 816 10.94 -23.88 64.11
N SER A 817 11.84 -24.87 64.20
CA SER A 817 11.68 -26.01 65.10
C SER A 817 11.64 -25.55 66.55
N GLY A 818 10.72 -26.13 67.32
CA GLY A 818 10.46 -25.74 68.72
C GLY A 818 9.51 -24.55 68.85
N LEU A 819 9.40 -23.68 67.83
CA LEU A 819 8.52 -22.51 67.83
C LEU A 819 7.08 -22.83 67.38
N TYR A 820 6.85 -23.85 66.52
CA TYR A 820 5.53 -24.21 65.94
C TYR A 820 5.24 -25.74 65.92
N ASP A 821 3.94 -26.12 65.94
CA ASP A 821 3.44 -27.51 65.90
C ASP A 821 3.31 -28.08 64.47
N GLU A 822 3.52 -29.38 64.24
CA GLU A 822 3.45 -29.98 62.90
C GLU A 822 2.01 -30.25 62.42
N ALA A 823 1.74 -29.96 61.13
CA ALA A 823 0.54 -30.40 60.42
C ALA A 823 0.68 -31.84 59.90
N GLU A 824 -0.37 -32.65 60.05
CA GLU A 824 -0.50 -33.92 59.35
C GLU A 824 -1.08 -33.65 57.94
N THR A 825 -0.32 -33.94 56.90
CA THR A 825 -0.72 -33.72 55.50
C THR A 825 -0.44 -34.97 54.68
N ASP A 826 -1.42 -35.42 53.89
CA ASP A 826 -1.27 -36.56 52.98
C ASP A 826 -0.36 -36.23 51.78
N GLU A 827 0.18 -37.28 51.13
CA GLU A 827 0.97 -37.15 49.91
C GLU A 827 0.08 -36.60 48.77
N GLY A 828 0.22 -35.32 48.43
CA GLY A 828 -0.47 -34.71 47.27
C GLY A 828 -0.89 -33.24 47.42
N VAL A 829 -0.81 -32.65 48.62
CA VAL A 829 -1.12 -31.23 48.84
C VAL A 829 0.12 -30.37 48.55
N ASP A 830 -0.05 -29.32 47.77
CA ASP A 830 1.04 -28.41 47.40
C ASP A 830 1.51 -27.55 48.58
N GLU A 831 2.82 -27.34 48.71
CA GLU A 831 3.42 -26.56 49.81
C GLU A 831 3.02 -25.08 49.74
N GLN A 832 2.82 -24.53 48.54
CA GLN A 832 2.33 -23.15 48.41
C GLN A 832 0.86 -23.02 48.78
N VAL A 833 0.04 -24.04 48.51
CA VAL A 833 -1.34 -24.12 49.02
C VAL A 833 -1.31 -24.15 50.54
N LEU A 834 -0.53 -25.04 51.17
CA LEU A 834 -0.39 -25.08 52.63
C LEU A 834 0.06 -23.73 53.21
N ARG A 835 1.02 -23.05 52.56
CA ARG A 835 1.43 -21.69 52.95
C ARG A 835 0.28 -20.69 52.86
N ALA A 836 -0.49 -20.69 51.77
CA ALA A 836 -1.64 -19.81 51.58
C ALA A 836 -2.71 -20.03 52.66
N LEU A 837 -2.89 -21.28 53.09
CA LEU A 837 -3.74 -21.65 54.22
C LEU A 837 -3.21 -21.17 55.58
N GLY A 838 -1.94 -20.74 55.67
CA GLY A 838 -1.31 -20.25 56.91
C GLY A 838 -0.39 -21.23 57.62
N VAL A 839 0.01 -22.33 56.96
CA VAL A 839 1.00 -23.29 57.47
C VAL A 839 2.41 -22.74 57.28
N ARG A 840 3.22 -22.69 58.35
CA ARG A 840 4.58 -22.13 58.35
C ARG A 840 5.59 -23.10 57.71
N THR A 841 6.38 -22.61 56.74
CA THR A 841 7.35 -23.44 56.00
C THR A 841 8.81 -23.04 56.26
N THR A 842 9.17 -21.76 56.09
CA THR A 842 10.53 -21.23 56.30
C THR A 842 10.57 -19.89 57.03
N VAL A 843 11.68 -19.54 57.68
CA VAL A 843 11.84 -18.23 58.35
C VAL A 843 11.72 -17.08 57.36
N ALA A 844 12.35 -17.18 56.20
CA ALA A 844 12.26 -16.14 55.17
C ALA A 844 10.81 -15.95 54.69
N ALA A 845 10.07 -17.06 54.51
CA ALA A 845 8.66 -17.02 54.15
C ALA A 845 7.79 -16.37 55.23
N LEU A 846 8.07 -16.66 56.50
CA LEU A 846 7.39 -16.05 57.64
C LEU A 846 7.70 -14.54 57.73
N LEU A 847 8.96 -14.14 57.65
CA LEU A 847 9.35 -12.73 57.76
C LEU A 847 8.86 -11.87 56.59
N ALA A 848 8.63 -12.49 55.43
CA ALA A 848 8.01 -11.82 54.29
C ALA A 848 6.49 -11.60 54.45
N GLU A 849 5.83 -12.26 55.43
CA GLU A 849 4.42 -12.01 55.72
C GLU A 849 4.28 -10.72 56.57
N PRO A 850 3.27 -9.87 56.29
CA PRO A 850 2.92 -8.75 57.16
C PRO A 850 2.72 -9.23 58.61
N GLY A 851 3.43 -8.62 59.56
CA GLY A 851 3.39 -9.02 60.98
C GLY A 851 4.19 -10.30 61.31
N GLY A 852 4.84 -10.93 60.33
CA GLY A 852 5.62 -12.15 60.53
C GLY A 852 6.83 -11.98 61.45
N ALA A 853 7.49 -10.82 61.40
CA ALA A 853 8.55 -10.46 62.35
C ALA A 853 8.02 -10.33 63.78
N ALA A 854 6.85 -9.72 63.96
CA ALA A 854 6.20 -9.61 65.27
C ALA A 854 5.76 -10.99 65.79
N GLU A 855 5.22 -11.85 64.93
CA GLU A 855 4.90 -13.24 65.27
C GLU A 855 6.15 -13.99 65.72
N LEU A 856 7.26 -13.92 64.96
CA LEU A 856 8.51 -14.59 65.28
C LEU A 856 9.14 -14.06 66.58
N LEU A 857 9.19 -12.74 66.77
CA LEU A 857 9.71 -12.11 67.99
C LEU A 857 8.85 -12.48 69.20
N GLY A 858 7.52 -12.51 69.05
CA GLY A 858 6.61 -13.00 70.08
C GLY A 858 6.93 -14.44 70.46
N ARG A 859 7.18 -15.32 69.48
CA ARG A 859 7.61 -16.71 69.72
C ARG A 859 9.01 -16.80 70.35
N LEU A 860 9.94 -15.90 70.02
CA LEU A 860 11.29 -15.85 70.61
C LEU A 860 11.29 -15.34 72.05
N ALA A 861 10.33 -14.50 72.41
CA ALA A 861 10.15 -14.00 73.77
C ALA A 861 9.54 -15.06 74.70
N GLU A 862 8.93 -16.13 74.19
CA GLU A 862 8.35 -17.21 75.02
C GLU A 862 9.45 -18.06 75.72
N PRO A 863 9.60 -18.00 77.06
CA PRO A 863 10.68 -18.69 77.76
C PRO A 863 10.64 -20.22 77.66
N GLU A 864 9.45 -20.79 77.43
CA GLU A 864 9.21 -22.23 77.29
C GLU A 864 9.70 -22.80 75.94
N ARG A 865 10.04 -21.92 74.99
CA ARG A 865 10.56 -22.33 73.67
C ARG A 865 12.06 -22.56 73.75
N GLU A 866 12.54 -23.69 73.26
CA GLU A 866 13.98 -24.00 73.19
C GLU A 866 14.60 -23.42 71.91
N VAL A 867 15.63 -22.57 72.05
CA VAL A 867 16.33 -21.93 70.92
C VAL A 867 17.83 -21.90 71.16
N GLY A 868 18.63 -22.40 70.21
CA GLY A 868 20.10 -22.46 70.31
C GLY A 868 20.84 -21.19 69.84
N SER A 869 22.12 -21.03 70.21
CA SER A 869 22.92 -19.85 69.83
C SER A 869 23.15 -19.70 68.33
N ALA A 870 23.38 -20.80 67.61
CA ALA A 870 23.48 -20.80 66.15
C ALA A 870 22.13 -20.49 65.47
N GLN A 871 21.03 -20.94 66.07
CA GLN A 871 19.68 -20.64 65.61
C GLN A 871 19.37 -19.15 65.82
N LEU A 872 19.71 -18.59 66.98
CA LEU A 872 19.61 -17.14 67.24
C LEU A 872 20.46 -16.31 66.29
N HIS A 873 21.70 -16.73 66.02
CA HIS A 873 22.52 -16.07 65.03
C HIS A 873 21.86 -16.06 63.64
N GLY A 874 21.23 -17.16 63.23
CA GLY A 874 20.48 -17.24 61.97
C GLY A 874 19.20 -16.39 61.95
N LEU A 875 18.42 -16.42 63.04
CA LEU A 875 17.18 -15.66 63.17
C LEU A 875 17.45 -14.15 63.26
N TYR A 876 18.46 -13.72 64.02
CA TYR A 876 18.86 -12.32 64.08
C TYR A 876 19.55 -11.84 62.82
N ALA A 877 20.30 -12.69 62.11
CA ALA A 877 20.77 -12.35 60.78
C ALA A 877 19.59 -12.09 59.82
N ALA A 878 18.55 -12.93 59.86
CA ALA A 878 17.36 -12.74 59.03
C ALA A 878 16.54 -11.51 59.44
N LEU A 879 16.42 -11.23 60.74
CA LEU A 879 15.74 -10.04 61.25
C LEU A 879 16.51 -8.75 60.94
N ALA A 880 17.85 -8.75 61.05
CA ALA A 880 18.68 -7.59 60.77
C ALA A 880 18.60 -7.10 59.31
N GLU A 881 18.12 -7.95 58.40
CA GLU A 881 17.90 -7.57 57.00
C GLU A 881 16.54 -6.88 56.77
N LEU A 882 15.69 -6.79 57.81
CA LEU A 882 14.42 -6.08 57.77
C LEU A 882 14.59 -4.57 58.00
N ASP A 883 13.67 -3.80 57.44
CA ASP A 883 13.56 -2.37 57.71
C ASP A 883 13.07 -2.15 59.16
N PRO A 884 13.71 -1.28 59.97
CA PRO A 884 13.23 -0.90 61.29
C PRO A 884 11.75 -0.49 61.33
N GLU A 885 11.20 0.09 60.26
CA GLU A 885 9.78 0.46 60.18
C GLU A 885 8.84 -0.77 60.09
N GLN A 886 9.35 -1.92 59.66
CA GLN A 886 8.58 -3.17 59.52
C GLN A 886 8.56 -4.02 60.80
N VAL A 887 9.35 -3.65 61.81
CA VAL A 887 9.49 -4.41 63.05
C VAL A 887 8.98 -3.59 64.21
N THR A 888 7.98 -4.11 64.92
CA THR A 888 7.56 -3.53 66.19
C THR A 888 8.65 -3.79 67.24
N LEU A 889 9.11 -2.72 67.91
CA LEU A 889 10.18 -2.83 68.89
C LEU A 889 9.81 -3.84 69.99
N PRO A 890 10.64 -4.88 70.19
CA PRO A 890 10.38 -5.86 71.22
C PRO A 890 10.77 -5.32 72.60
N ASP A 891 9.94 -5.59 73.61
CA ASP A 891 10.28 -5.29 75.01
C ASP A 891 11.36 -6.27 75.55
N GLU A 892 11.37 -7.50 75.02
CA GLU A 892 12.26 -8.58 75.44
C GLU A 892 13.00 -9.20 74.25
N LEU A 893 14.29 -9.49 74.41
CA LEU A 893 15.15 -10.10 73.40
C LEU A 893 15.84 -11.34 73.95
N ARG A 894 16.10 -12.32 73.08
CA ARG A 894 16.83 -13.53 73.45
C ARG A 894 18.32 -13.39 73.16
N ALA A 895 19.12 -13.05 74.17
CA ALA A 895 20.55 -12.78 74.04
C ALA A 895 21.45 -13.94 74.53
N ILE A 896 22.74 -13.89 74.18
CA ILE A 896 23.77 -14.81 74.67
C ILE A 896 24.49 -14.19 75.86
N VAL A 897 24.41 -14.84 77.01
CA VAL A 897 25.16 -14.48 78.22
C VAL A 897 26.03 -15.67 78.60
N ASN A 898 27.36 -15.49 78.62
CA ASN A 898 28.32 -16.55 78.94
C ASN A 898 28.13 -17.86 78.15
N GLY A 899 27.58 -17.79 76.93
CA GLY A 899 27.35 -18.92 76.04
C GLY A 899 25.95 -19.55 76.09
N GLU A 900 25.04 -19.08 76.96
CA GLU A 900 23.66 -19.56 77.05
C GLU A 900 22.65 -18.54 76.50
N ALA A 901 21.60 -19.04 75.84
CA ALA A 901 20.51 -18.25 75.29
C ALA A 901 19.45 -17.95 76.37
N VAL A 902 19.26 -16.67 76.69
CA VAL A 902 18.34 -16.22 77.74
C VAL A 902 17.51 -15.04 77.25
N VAL A 903 16.25 -14.97 77.65
CA VAL A 903 15.40 -13.79 77.39
C VAL A 903 15.78 -12.70 78.40
N VAL A 904 16.10 -11.52 77.90
CA VAL A 904 16.54 -10.34 78.65
C VAL A 904 15.74 -9.11 78.21
N ASP A 905 15.74 -8.07 79.04
CA ASP A 905 15.22 -6.76 78.65
C ASP A 905 16.01 -6.22 77.45
N ALA A 906 15.30 -5.71 76.45
CA ALA A 906 15.93 -5.24 75.21
C ALA A 906 16.99 -4.16 75.48
N GLY A 907 16.83 -3.31 76.50
CA GLY A 907 17.77 -2.24 76.85
C GLY A 907 19.09 -2.72 77.47
N GLU A 908 19.16 -3.97 77.94
CA GLU A 908 20.39 -4.58 78.47
C GLU A 908 21.23 -5.28 77.39
N ALA A 909 20.62 -5.58 76.24
CA ALA A 909 21.27 -6.28 75.15
C ALA A 909 22.24 -5.36 74.38
N LEU A 910 23.38 -5.91 73.96
CA LEU A 910 24.35 -5.26 73.09
C LEU A 910 24.56 -6.08 71.83
N VAL A 911 24.73 -5.42 70.68
CA VAL A 911 25.11 -6.12 69.45
C VAL A 911 26.62 -6.33 69.40
N ALA A 912 27.04 -7.57 69.13
CA ALA A 912 28.45 -7.92 68.96
C ALA A 912 28.97 -7.47 67.58
N ASP A 913 29.41 -6.22 67.47
CA ASP A 913 29.73 -5.56 66.19
C ASP A 913 31.21 -5.58 65.81
N ALA A 914 32.12 -5.59 66.79
CA ALA A 914 33.54 -5.46 66.56
C ALA A 914 34.31 -6.63 67.21
N PRO A 915 34.92 -7.54 66.41
CA PRO A 915 35.60 -8.71 66.95
C PRO A 915 36.86 -8.35 67.74
N ASP A 916 37.54 -7.25 67.42
CA ASP A 916 38.68 -6.72 68.19
C ASP A 916 38.28 -6.24 69.59
N LEU A 917 36.99 -5.99 69.84
CA LEU A 917 36.47 -5.53 71.13
C LEU A 917 35.83 -6.65 71.97
N LEU A 918 35.66 -7.86 71.42
CA LEU A 918 35.09 -8.99 72.18
C LEU A 918 35.83 -9.31 73.49
N PRO A 919 37.17 -9.19 73.60
CA PRO A 919 37.86 -9.35 74.89
C PRO A 919 37.39 -8.37 75.98
N LEU A 920 36.80 -7.23 75.59
CA LEU A 920 36.26 -6.21 76.49
C LEU A 920 34.78 -6.42 76.83
N ALA A 921 34.09 -7.40 76.22
CA ALA A 921 32.64 -7.59 76.36
C ALA A 921 32.17 -8.14 77.73
N GLY A 922 33.06 -8.77 78.50
CA GLY A 922 32.74 -9.29 79.84
C GLY A 922 31.51 -10.20 79.87
N SER A 923 30.55 -9.90 80.76
CA SER A 923 29.28 -10.65 80.93
C SER A 923 28.06 -9.93 80.34
N HIS A 924 28.26 -9.00 79.40
CA HIS A 924 27.15 -8.31 78.75
C HIS A 924 26.30 -9.29 77.91
N PRO A 925 24.97 -9.14 77.87
CA PRO A 925 24.12 -9.92 76.95
C PRO A 925 24.41 -9.51 75.51
N LEU A 926 24.90 -10.46 74.71
CA LEU A 926 25.28 -10.21 73.33
C LEU A 926 24.25 -10.79 72.36
N LEU A 927 23.81 -9.97 71.41
CA LEU A 927 23.04 -10.41 70.26
C LEU A 927 24.01 -10.91 69.18
N PRO A 928 24.03 -12.23 68.89
CA PRO A 928 24.92 -12.78 67.88
C PRO A 928 24.39 -12.42 66.49
N VAL A 929 25.21 -11.77 65.68
CA VAL A 929 24.85 -11.38 64.32
C VAL A 929 26.11 -11.31 63.44
N PRO A 930 26.01 -11.52 62.12
CA PRO A 930 27.12 -11.22 61.22
C PRO A 930 27.57 -9.77 61.42
N PRO A 931 28.88 -9.47 61.54
CA PRO A 931 29.32 -8.12 61.88
C PRO A 931 28.90 -7.04 60.87
N ARG A 932 28.71 -7.43 59.59
CA ARG A 932 28.17 -6.56 58.55
C ARG A 932 26.75 -6.04 58.86
N LEU A 933 25.96 -6.83 59.58
CA LEU A 933 24.56 -6.55 59.95
C LEU A 933 24.44 -6.03 61.40
N ALA A 934 25.57 -5.81 62.09
CA ALA A 934 25.54 -5.45 63.50
C ALA A 934 25.01 -4.03 63.75
N ALA A 935 25.30 -3.09 62.85
CA ALA A 935 24.71 -1.76 62.89
C ALA A 935 23.20 -1.83 62.59
N ASP A 936 22.81 -2.59 61.55
CA ASP A 936 21.42 -2.74 61.14
C ASP A 936 20.57 -3.40 62.24
N LEU A 937 21.07 -4.46 62.89
CA LEU A 937 20.38 -5.08 64.02
C LEU A 937 20.29 -4.16 65.25
N ALA A 938 21.34 -3.38 65.50
CA ALA A 938 21.36 -2.41 66.59
C ALA A 938 20.32 -1.30 66.36
N GLU A 939 20.19 -0.83 65.12
CA GLU A 939 19.19 0.14 64.71
C GLU A 939 17.76 -0.46 64.73
N LEU A 940 17.58 -1.67 64.20
CA LEU A 940 16.32 -2.40 64.18
C LEU A 940 15.72 -2.53 65.58
N PHE A 941 16.53 -2.91 66.57
CA PHE A 941 16.07 -3.07 67.95
C PHE A 941 16.32 -1.85 68.83
N GLN A 942 16.92 -0.78 68.29
CA GLN A 942 17.29 0.42 69.05
C GLN A 942 18.19 0.12 70.27
N VAL A 943 19.12 -0.81 70.12
CA VAL A 943 20.09 -1.23 71.15
C VAL A 943 21.51 -0.77 70.81
N ARG A 944 22.42 -0.73 71.79
CA ARG A 944 23.80 -0.27 71.56
C ARG A 944 24.68 -1.35 70.95
N ARG A 945 25.65 -0.94 70.14
CA ARG A 945 26.76 -1.79 69.71
C ARG A 945 27.81 -1.91 70.80
N LEU A 946 28.56 -3.01 70.79
CA LEU A 946 29.68 -3.21 71.71
C LEU A 946 30.73 -2.11 71.55
N SER A 947 31.05 -1.70 70.33
CA SER A 947 32.03 -0.65 70.05
C SER A 947 31.68 0.73 70.58
N ASP A 948 30.39 1.05 70.71
CA ASP A 948 29.92 2.30 71.31
C ASP A 948 29.87 2.21 72.85
N ALA A 949 29.93 1.00 73.40
CA ALA A 949 29.82 0.75 74.83
C ALA A 949 31.19 0.70 75.55
N VAL A 950 32.29 0.48 74.82
CA VAL A 950 33.64 0.29 75.39
C VAL A 950 34.64 1.36 74.89
N ASP A 951 35.55 1.81 75.76
CA ASP A 951 36.66 2.73 75.42
C ASP A 951 37.93 1.94 75.09
N ALA A 952 38.46 2.13 73.87
CA ALA A 952 39.48 1.28 73.27
C ALA A 952 40.53 2.09 72.44
N ALA A 953 41.08 3.15 73.02
CA ALA A 953 42.10 4.00 72.37
C ALA A 953 43.50 3.37 72.41
N VAL A 954 44.29 3.50 71.33
CA VAL A 954 45.67 2.99 71.27
C VAL A 954 46.61 3.92 72.04
N ILE A 955 47.34 3.36 73.01
CA ILE A 955 48.28 4.11 73.88
C ILE A 955 49.76 3.78 73.62
N SER A 956 50.03 2.81 72.75
CA SER A 956 51.36 2.36 72.33
C SER A 956 51.88 3.15 71.11
N GLU A 957 53.21 3.32 71.00
CA GLU A 957 53.87 3.95 69.84
C GLU A 957 54.26 2.87 68.82
N GLY A 958 54.01 3.11 67.52
CA GLY A 958 54.31 2.16 66.45
C GLY A 958 54.88 2.77 65.18
N GLU A 959 55.48 1.93 64.34
CA GLU A 959 56.12 2.31 63.07
C GLU A 959 55.18 2.07 61.87
N ARG A 960 55.21 2.95 60.87
CA ARG A 960 54.33 2.86 59.70
C ARG A 960 54.94 1.96 58.62
N HIS A 961 54.22 0.94 58.21
CA HIS A 961 54.58 0.00 57.14
C HIS A 961 53.62 0.09 55.95
N GLU A 962 54.14 -0.08 54.73
CA GLU A 962 53.30 -0.22 53.54
C GLU A 962 52.78 -1.66 53.42
N VAL A 963 51.51 -1.80 53.02
CA VAL A 963 50.90 -3.10 52.77
C VAL A 963 51.46 -3.69 51.47
N LEU A 964 51.82 -4.97 51.51
CA LEU A 964 52.43 -5.66 50.38
C LEU A 964 51.50 -5.65 49.16
N PRO A 965 52.01 -5.45 47.93
CA PRO A 965 51.20 -5.49 46.71
C PRO A 965 50.39 -6.79 46.56
N ALA A 966 50.96 -7.93 46.95
CA ALA A 966 50.30 -9.24 46.97
C ALA A 966 49.03 -9.28 47.83
N VAL A 967 48.99 -8.50 48.93
CA VAL A 967 47.77 -8.35 49.73
C VAL A 967 46.71 -7.62 48.93
N HIS A 968 47.06 -6.60 48.13
CA HIS A 968 46.08 -5.92 47.28
C HIS A 968 45.60 -6.81 46.13
N ASP A 969 46.40 -7.75 45.65
CA ASP A 969 45.96 -8.76 44.67
C ASP A 969 44.87 -9.67 45.28
N LEU A 970 45.00 -10.04 46.56
CA LEU A 970 44.03 -10.90 47.27
C LEU A 970 42.89 -10.12 47.96
N LEU A 971 43.15 -8.88 48.30
CA LEU A 971 42.28 -8.01 49.06
C LEU A 971 42.44 -6.55 48.59
N PRO A 972 41.87 -6.21 47.42
CA PRO A 972 42.04 -4.89 46.81
C PRO A 972 41.60 -3.71 47.69
N GLY A 973 40.69 -3.96 48.65
CA GLY A 973 40.18 -2.95 49.60
C GLY A 973 41.00 -2.77 50.87
N ALA A 974 42.10 -3.50 51.04
CA ALA A 974 42.98 -3.33 52.20
C ALA A 974 43.59 -1.91 52.24
N PRO A 975 43.83 -1.32 53.42
CA PRO A 975 44.54 -0.05 53.53
C PRO A 975 45.95 -0.14 52.92
N SER A 976 46.50 0.96 52.42
CA SER A 976 47.84 0.98 51.82
C SER A 976 48.98 0.92 52.85
N SER A 977 48.66 1.14 54.13
CA SER A 977 49.63 1.09 55.21
C SER A 977 48.98 0.71 56.54
N TYR A 978 49.76 0.09 57.40
CA TYR A 978 49.42 -0.17 58.80
C TYR A 978 50.51 0.38 59.73
N VAL A 979 50.22 0.46 61.02
CA VAL A 979 51.16 0.82 62.08
C VAL A 979 51.46 -0.44 62.88
N GLU A 980 52.72 -0.87 62.85
CA GLU A 980 53.21 -2.05 63.58
C GLU A 980 53.68 -1.63 64.97
N HIS A 981 53.24 -2.36 65.99
CA HIS A 981 53.60 -2.18 67.40
C HIS A 981 54.33 -3.40 67.90
N GLU A 982 55.32 -3.23 68.78
CA GLU A 982 55.94 -4.37 69.47
C GLU A 982 54.95 -5.02 70.46
N GLU A 983 54.19 -4.18 71.18
CA GLU A 983 53.05 -4.55 72.01
C GLU A 983 51.91 -3.54 71.78
N LEU A 984 50.76 -3.99 71.28
CA LEU A 984 49.61 -3.13 71.03
C LEU A 984 48.71 -3.09 72.26
N LEU A 985 48.86 -2.01 73.03
CA LEU A 985 48.09 -1.72 74.23
C LEU A 985 46.97 -0.71 73.97
N LEU A 986 45.77 -1.03 74.48
CA LEU A 986 44.60 -0.15 74.50
C LEU A 986 44.40 0.51 75.88
N THR A 987 43.46 1.46 75.96
CA THR A 987 42.97 2.04 77.23
C THR A 987 42.77 0.95 78.29
N GLY A 988 43.37 1.13 79.46
CA GLY A 988 43.32 0.13 80.55
C GLY A 988 44.40 -0.95 80.50
N GLU A 989 45.45 -0.77 79.69
CA GLU A 989 46.57 -1.72 79.53
C GLU A 989 46.11 -3.10 79.01
N VAL A 990 45.01 -3.13 78.24
CA VAL A 990 44.53 -4.34 77.59
C VAL A 990 45.36 -4.58 76.33
N GLU A 991 46.09 -5.68 76.32
CA GLU A 991 46.86 -6.14 75.16
C GLU A 991 45.91 -6.78 74.13
N VAL A 992 46.01 -6.34 72.88
CA VAL A 992 45.27 -6.90 71.74
C VAL A 992 46.21 -7.15 70.57
N ASP A 993 45.85 -8.11 69.73
CA ASP A 993 46.67 -8.45 68.55
C ASP A 993 46.53 -7.40 67.44
N TRP A 994 45.37 -6.74 67.35
CA TRP A 994 45.07 -5.72 66.36
C TRP A 994 43.98 -4.77 66.81
N ARG A 995 43.98 -3.58 66.22
CA ARG A 995 42.97 -2.54 66.42
C ARG A 995 42.78 -1.76 65.13
N TRP A 996 41.53 -1.62 64.70
CA TRP A 996 41.16 -0.75 63.59
C TRP A 996 40.45 0.50 64.10
N VAL A 997 41.14 1.64 64.13
CA VAL A 997 40.63 2.90 64.68
C VAL A 997 41.03 4.07 63.79
N ASP A 998 40.13 5.04 63.59
CA ASP A 998 40.35 6.25 62.80
C ASP A 998 40.91 6.00 61.38
N GLY A 999 40.55 4.87 60.76
CA GLY A 999 41.03 4.46 59.44
C GLY A 999 42.48 3.98 59.42
N VAL A 1000 43.06 3.72 60.60
CA VAL A 1000 44.42 3.23 60.79
C VAL A 1000 44.35 1.82 61.39
N LEU A 1001 45.04 0.89 60.74
CA LEU A 1001 45.29 -0.43 61.31
C LEU A 1001 46.50 -0.34 62.23
N HIS A 1002 46.31 -0.67 63.50
CA HIS A 1002 47.35 -0.95 64.47
C HIS A 1002 47.41 -2.46 64.67
N ALA A 1003 48.59 -3.06 64.62
CA ALA A 1003 48.74 -4.48 64.87
C ALA A 1003 50.08 -4.79 65.53
N SER A 1004 50.12 -5.85 66.34
CA SER A 1004 51.33 -6.37 67.00
C SER A 1004 51.73 -7.77 66.54
N THR A 1005 50.85 -8.48 65.85
CA THR A 1005 51.09 -9.85 65.36
C THR A 1005 50.75 -9.98 63.88
N VAL A 1006 51.27 -11.02 63.22
CA VAL A 1006 50.96 -11.30 61.79
C VAL A 1006 49.49 -11.65 61.63
N GLU A 1007 48.92 -12.41 62.55
CA GLU A 1007 47.49 -12.73 62.62
C GLU A 1007 46.66 -11.48 62.91
N GLY A 1008 47.19 -10.55 63.71
CA GLY A 1008 46.59 -9.25 63.96
C GLY A 1008 46.58 -8.37 62.71
N VAL A 1009 47.70 -8.30 61.99
CA VAL A 1009 47.77 -7.62 60.69
C VAL A 1009 46.76 -8.27 59.73
N ALA A 1010 46.70 -9.60 59.67
CA ALA A 1010 45.77 -10.32 58.81
C ALA A 1010 44.29 -10.07 59.18
N ALA A 1011 43.93 -10.19 60.45
CA ALA A 1011 42.59 -9.96 60.96
C ALA A 1011 42.17 -8.50 60.76
N GLY A 1012 43.07 -7.56 61.02
CA GLY A 1012 42.83 -6.15 60.83
C GLY A 1012 42.74 -5.73 59.37
N LEU A 1013 43.57 -6.29 58.47
CA LEU A 1013 43.45 -6.04 57.03
C LEU A 1013 42.16 -6.66 56.48
N ALA A 1014 41.83 -7.89 56.89
CA ALA A 1014 40.56 -8.55 56.56
C ALA A 1014 39.36 -7.71 57.03
N TRP A 1015 39.39 -7.25 58.28
CA TRP A 1015 38.35 -6.42 58.85
C TRP A 1015 38.22 -5.07 58.14
N ALA A 1016 39.34 -4.37 57.95
CA ALA A 1016 39.39 -3.08 57.26
C ALA A 1016 38.87 -3.15 55.82
N ALA A 1017 39.09 -4.28 55.15
CA ALA A 1017 38.59 -4.52 53.80
C ALA A 1017 37.19 -5.15 53.74
N GLY A 1018 36.53 -5.38 54.88
CA GLY A 1018 35.19 -5.98 54.95
C GLY A 1018 35.15 -7.47 54.59
N ARG A 1019 36.27 -8.19 54.68
CA ARG A 1019 36.43 -9.62 54.34
C ARG A 1019 36.91 -10.44 55.54
N TRP A 1020 36.16 -10.40 56.65
CA TRP A 1020 36.52 -11.05 57.92
C TRP A 1020 36.79 -12.56 57.78
N GLU A 1021 36.09 -13.23 56.87
CA GLU A 1021 36.27 -14.64 56.54
C GLU A 1021 37.68 -14.95 56.02
N ARG A 1022 38.37 -13.95 55.44
CA ARG A 1022 39.70 -14.11 54.83
C ARG A 1022 40.86 -13.87 55.77
N ARG A 1023 40.63 -13.55 57.04
CA ARG A 1023 41.72 -13.31 58.00
C ARG A 1023 42.74 -14.45 58.06
N PHE A 1024 42.29 -15.69 57.93
CA PHE A 1024 43.19 -16.85 57.96
C PHE A 1024 43.95 -17.04 56.64
N GLU A 1025 43.32 -16.70 55.51
CA GLU A 1025 43.96 -16.69 54.19
C GLU A 1025 45.05 -15.61 54.12
N LEU A 1026 44.74 -14.41 54.61
CA LEU A 1026 45.68 -13.30 54.70
C LEU A 1026 46.83 -13.59 55.66
N ALA A 1027 46.57 -14.26 56.78
CA ALA A 1027 47.62 -14.68 57.70
C ALA A 1027 48.61 -15.59 56.96
N ALA A 1028 48.10 -16.56 56.20
CA ALA A 1028 48.94 -17.47 55.41
C ALA A 1028 49.73 -16.74 54.30
N LEU A 1029 49.17 -15.70 53.68
CA LEU A 1029 49.86 -14.88 52.69
C LEU A 1029 50.97 -14.02 53.31
N LEU A 1030 50.68 -13.36 54.43
CA LEU A 1030 51.63 -12.47 55.10
C LEU A 1030 52.82 -13.25 55.66
N GLU A 1031 52.60 -14.51 56.04
CA GLU A 1031 53.68 -15.44 56.39
C GLU A 1031 54.53 -15.86 55.18
N ASP A 1032 53.95 -16.08 54.00
CA ASP A 1032 54.67 -16.46 52.78
C ASP A 1032 54.13 -15.76 51.52
N PRO A 1033 54.76 -14.64 51.10
CA PRO A 1033 54.34 -13.88 49.92
C PRO A 1033 54.44 -14.65 48.60
N THR A 1034 55.15 -15.78 48.53
CA THR A 1034 55.25 -16.57 47.29
C THR A 1034 53.96 -17.32 46.96
N ARG A 1035 53.04 -17.45 47.93
CA ARG A 1035 51.74 -18.13 47.77
C ARG A 1035 50.67 -17.27 47.11
N THR A 1036 51.03 -16.08 46.64
CA THR A 1036 50.08 -15.14 46.03
C THR A 1036 49.33 -15.76 44.86
N GLU A 1037 50.01 -16.47 43.94
CA GLU A 1037 49.35 -17.13 42.80
C GLU A 1037 48.43 -18.28 43.25
N GLU A 1038 48.86 -19.12 44.21
CA GLU A 1038 48.06 -20.25 44.74
C GLU A 1038 46.76 -19.76 45.39
N LEU A 1039 46.86 -18.76 46.26
CA LEU A 1039 45.70 -18.18 46.93
C LEU A 1039 44.81 -17.44 45.93
N ALA A 1040 45.38 -16.75 44.93
CA ALA A 1040 44.61 -16.09 43.89
C ALA A 1040 43.87 -17.08 42.97
N GLU A 1041 44.45 -18.26 42.70
CA GLU A 1041 43.79 -19.34 41.96
C GLU A 1041 42.67 -20.00 42.79
N ALA A 1042 42.88 -20.23 44.09
CA ALA A 1042 41.83 -20.77 44.97
C ALA A 1042 40.56 -19.91 44.94
N ARG A 1043 40.71 -18.59 44.73
CA ARG A 1043 39.61 -17.63 44.61
C ARG A 1043 38.79 -17.73 43.33
N TRP A 1044 39.13 -18.60 42.39
CA TRP A 1044 38.27 -18.83 41.23
C TRP A 1044 36.94 -19.50 41.62
N PHE A 1045 36.85 -20.06 42.82
CA PHE A 1045 35.69 -20.78 43.34
C PHE A 1045 34.99 -20.08 44.52
N ASP A 1046 35.44 -18.86 44.85
CA ASP A 1046 34.92 -18.01 45.95
C ASP A 1046 33.70 -17.17 45.54
#